data_AF-A0A517YGK4-F1
#
_entry.id   AF-A0A517YGK4-F1
#
_cell.length_a   1.000
_cell.length_b   1.000
_cell.length_c   1.000
_cell.angle_alpha   90.00
_cell.angle_beta   90.00
_cell.angle_gamma   90.00
#
_symmetry.space_group_name_H-M   'P 1'
#
loop_
_entity.id
_entity.type
_entity.pdbx_description
1 polymer ?
#
loop_
_entity_poly.entity_id
_entity_poly.type
_entity_poly.pdbx_seq_one_letter_code
_entity_poly.pdbx_strand_id
1 'polypeptide(L)'
;MRLTLATLLAYLDNVLEPADSQALAEKIEKSDFASGLVMRIRSISRKLRMGAPKVEGKGLGRDPNSVAEYLDGSLAPERIGEFERLCLESDVQLAEVASCHQVLAMVLNKPADVPANLRERVYELAKKAEAARLAGPSRLDSSHSPIHDGAPPVPPKPSSAATSATTLQPPSENGKVADPVAPPVAKTMVVPDYLKAAQGSGNWLWAVALATVFLIAVGALRLMGPFDGTHPLAKLLGMGGATVAVVPAQPNGDPLENPNPILNPNANSVPPPLVPGIPADPAENPGRATLPGDQLPVLNPPMPLPGEGVPPLPIPVTPVPVEPAPGEARTVDPVDVKPIVPPPPMPLPVPPPVDPLTPAEPKPLEPIPVEPKPIEPMPTVVPAEEVDAGRYTSDEQVLAQLVADPKMKTNLWYRLAPRSPLTSGQRFIVLPSYRPHLTLATGLQAMFAGESAFRMDKPTQPGSAAMTIEYGRVVLVSVGAAGGQIELNLAGLKGVVTLADADAAVAIEVRRFLPPGISADDPRAELVRVIDLFALGGRVVWQPTGDGVDKAEAIEIPASQVVIYLADELPRMAGPFEQPTWVDAKSLPDIERRASLDMEAELPLDKPLDIALAEHATGRRVEIRSLASRSLAALDQFEPILAELNDPRQYSYWAADIDSLRLALTRSTDTAGRVFATLQNQRPENAKLVYEMLLGASDEQLTSGAAEKLVKALESSDNDVRVVALDSLRRITGLMLMYRPEKPLASNTTSIQKWREKLKDNLITNRIPPSPLNEYKPLTP
;
A
#
# COMPACT_ATOMS: atom_id res chain seq x y z
N MET A 1 46.88 7.71 -6.41
CA MET A 1 45.55 7.95 -7.00
C MET A 1 45.60 8.30 -8.50
N ARG A 2 44.77 7.64 -9.33
CA ARG A 2 44.45 8.02 -10.73
C ARG A 2 43.32 9.05 -10.72
N LEU A 3 43.20 9.87 -11.78
CA LEU A 3 42.08 10.80 -11.97
C LEU A 3 41.02 10.10 -12.85
N THR A 4 39.91 9.69 -12.24
CA THR A 4 38.78 9.00 -12.89
C THR A 4 37.46 9.58 -12.39
N LEU A 5 36.33 9.28 -13.05
CA LEU A 5 35.02 9.77 -12.61
C LEU A 5 34.69 9.25 -11.20
N ALA A 6 34.94 7.98 -10.91
CA ALA A 6 34.72 7.40 -9.57
C ALA A 6 35.50 8.15 -8.48
N THR A 7 36.78 8.47 -8.71
CA THR A 7 37.58 9.21 -7.73
C THR A 7 37.10 10.66 -7.53
N LEU A 8 36.57 11.30 -8.57
CA LEU A 8 35.98 12.63 -8.47
C LEU A 8 34.65 12.63 -7.70
N LEU A 9 33.82 11.60 -7.85
CA LEU A 9 32.59 11.44 -7.06
C LEU A 9 32.91 11.20 -5.58
N ALA A 10 33.86 10.30 -5.27
CA ALA A 10 34.34 10.06 -3.91
C ALA A 10 34.91 11.34 -3.24
N TYR A 11 35.56 12.21 -4.01
CA TYR A 11 36.00 13.53 -3.54
C TYR A 11 34.85 14.50 -3.27
N LEU A 12 33.88 14.58 -4.19
CA LEU A 12 32.73 15.49 -4.07
C LEU A 12 31.85 15.18 -2.87
N ASP A 13 31.69 13.89 -2.55
CA ASP A 13 30.85 13.41 -1.45
C ASP A 13 31.62 13.13 -0.14
N ASN A 14 32.90 13.53 -0.07
CA ASN A 14 33.77 13.42 1.11
C ASN A 14 33.96 11.98 1.64
N VAL A 15 34.04 10.99 0.74
CA VAL A 15 34.23 9.57 1.07
C VAL A 15 35.72 9.18 1.16
N LEU A 16 36.62 10.02 0.63
CA LEU A 16 38.07 9.78 0.61
C LEU A 16 38.76 10.04 1.95
N GLU A 17 39.83 9.30 2.23
CA GLU A 17 40.74 9.62 3.33
C GLU A 17 41.34 11.03 3.19
N PRO A 18 41.66 11.73 4.29
CA PRO A 18 42.16 13.11 4.26
C PRO A 18 43.39 13.32 3.36
N ALA A 19 44.31 12.35 3.32
CA ALA A 19 45.52 12.41 2.51
C ALA A 19 45.22 12.29 1.00
N ASP A 20 44.34 11.37 0.60
CA ASP A 20 43.91 11.20 -0.79
C ASP A 20 43.04 12.37 -1.27
N SER A 21 42.19 12.91 -0.39
CA SER A 21 41.38 14.11 -0.68
C SER A 21 42.27 15.33 -0.99
N GLN A 22 43.32 15.57 -0.20
CA GLN A 22 44.31 16.62 -0.48
C GLN A 22 45.08 16.37 -1.78
N ALA A 23 45.58 15.15 -1.98
CA ALA A 23 46.32 14.76 -3.19
C ALA A 23 45.48 14.83 -4.47
N LEU A 24 44.15 14.70 -4.37
CA LEU A 24 43.22 14.85 -5.48
C LEU A 24 42.81 16.31 -5.70
N ALA A 25 42.64 17.11 -4.64
CA ALA A 25 42.38 18.54 -4.74
C ALA A 25 43.48 19.26 -5.54
N GLU A 26 44.76 18.99 -5.24
CA GLU A 26 45.89 19.52 -6.02
C GLU A 26 45.83 19.14 -7.50
N LYS A 27 45.35 17.92 -7.82
CA LYS A 27 45.25 17.45 -9.21
C LYS A 27 44.05 18.04 -9.95
N ILE A 28 42.98 18.36 -9.24
CA ILE A 28 41.83 19.08 -9.78
C ILE A 28 42.25 20.51 -10.13
N GLU A 29 42.98 21.19 -9.25
CA GLU A 29 43.52 22.54 -9.48
C GLU A 29 44.52 22.56 -10.65
N LYS A 30 45.41 21.56 -10.75
CA LYS A 30 46.39 21.42 -11.84
C LYS A 30 45.79 20.92 -13.17
N SER A 31 44.47 20.75 -13.27
CA SER A 31 43.80 20.22 -14.47
C SER A 31 42.49 20.94 -14.77
N ASP A 32 42.52 21.82 -15.76
CA ASP A 32 41.33 22.55 -16.25
C ASP A 32 40.16 21.61 -16.57
N PHE A 33 40.46 20.43 -17.13
CA PHE A 33 39.47 19.39 -17.41
C PHE A 33 38.80 18.86 -16.12
N ALA A 34 39.59 18.54 -15.09
CA ALA A 34 39.07 18.04 -13.82
C ALA A 34 38.24 19.11 -13.09
N SER A 35 38.74 20.35 -13.06
CA SER A 35 38.01 21.50 -12.50
C SER A 35 36.69 21.75 -13.24
N GLY A 36 36.72 21.74 -14.58
CA GLY A 36 35.52 21.87 -15.42
C GLY A 36 34.51 20.74 -15.20
N LEU A 37 34.97 19.49 -15.06
CA LEU A 37 34.12 18.33 -14.78
C LEU A 37 33.49 18.41 -13.37
N VAL A 38 34.24 18.83 -12.36
CA VAL A 38 33.73 19.10 -11.00
C VAL A 38 32.64 20.18 -11.02
N MET A 39 32.84 21.27 -11.75
CA MET A 39 31.82 22.30 -11.92
C MET A 39 30.59 21.79 -12.68
N ARG A 40 30.77 20.96 -13.71
CA ARG A 40 29.68 20.32 -14.47
C ARG A 40 28.84 19.41 -13.58
N ILE A 41 29.46 18.51 -12.81
CA ILE A 41 28.76 17.60 -11.88
C ILE A 41 27.96 18.42 -10.85
N ARG A 42 28.59 19.40 -10.20
CA ARG A 42 27.89 20.29 -9.24
C ARG A 42 26.73 21.09 -9.87
N SER A 43 26.83 21.42 -11.15
CA SER A 43 25.79 22.15 -11.89
C SER A 43 24.60 21.25 -12.23
N ILE A 44 24.85 20.08 -12.83
CA ILE A 44 23.79 19.14 -13.26
C ILE A 44 23.02 18.56 -12.07
N SER A 45 23.68 18.20 -10.97
CA SER A 45 23.02 17.68 -9.75
C SER A 45 22.14 18.72 -9.04
N ARG A 46 22.22 20.01 -9.42
CA ARG A 46 21.35 21.09 -8.90
C ARG A 46 20.21 21.46 -9.85
N LYS A 47 20.14 20.91 -11.06
CA LYS A 47 19.09 21.22 -12.04
C LYS A 47 17.79 20.46 -11.72
N LEU A 48 16.81 21.11 -11.10
CA LEU A 48 15.48 20.55 -10.80
C LEU A 48 14.68 20.00 -12.00
N ARG A 49 15.08 20.30 -13.25
CA ARG A 49 14.39 19.86 -14.49
C ARG A 49 15.22 18.87 -15.32
N MET A 50 16.12 18.12 -14.68
CA MET A 50 16.78 16.97 -15.32
C MET A 50 15.79 15.81 -15.42
N GLY A 51 15.69 15.20 -16.61
CA GLY A 51 14.97 13.95 -16.79
C GLY A 51 15.84 12.74 -16.42
N ALA A 52 15.21 11.63 -16.03
CA ALA A 52 15.91 10.38 -15.74
C ALA A 52 16.36 9.66 -17.04
N PRO A 53 17.42 8.83 -16.98
CA PRO A 53 17.75 7.90 -18.06
C PRO A 53 16.58 6.97 -18.42
N LYS A 54 16.46 6.57 -19.69
CA LYS A 54 15.56 5.47 -20.07
C LYS A 54 16.15 4.14 -19.59
N VAL A 55 15.42 3.43 -18.74
CA VAL A 55 15.77 2.10 -18.27
C VAL A 55 15.38 1.07 -19.31
N GLU A 56 16.36 0.57 -20.06
CA GLU A 56 16.17 -0.41 -21.14
C GLU A 56 16.59 -1.83 -20.73
N GLY A 57 17.26 -1.98 -19.57
CA GLY A 57 17.69 -3.27 -19.01
C GLY A 57 18.73 -4.00 -19.86
N LYS A 58 19.40 -3.28 -20.78
CA LYS A 58 20.41 -3.77 -21.70
C LYS A 58 21.43 -2.67 -22.00
N GLY A 59 22.68 -3.08 -22.20
CA GLY A 59 23.77 -2.18 -22.57
C GLY A 59 24.31 -1.37 -21.38
N LEU A 60 25.48 -0.78 -21.59
CA LEU A 60 26.22 -0.03 -20.57
C LEU A 60 25.49 1.30 -20.27
N GLY A 61 25.26 1.62 -18.98
CA GLY A 61 24.63 2.89 -18.56
C GLY A 61 23.13 3.06 -18.89
N ARG A 62 22.48 2.02 -19.43
CA ARG A 62 21.00 1.90 -19.53
C ARG A 62 20.43 0.64 -18.87
N ASP A 63 21.32 -0.24 -18.43
CA ASP A 63 21.05 -1.31 -17.47
C ASP A 63 21.42 -0.83 -16.05
N PRO A 64 20.48 -0.81 -15.09
CA PRO A 64 20.76 -0.44 -13.70
C PRO A 64 21.86 -1.27 -13.05
N ASN A 65 22.02 -2.55 -13.42
CA ASN A 65 23.08 -3.39 -12.85
C ASN A 65 24.45 -2.83 -13.21
N SER A 66 24.65 -2.37 -14.46
CA SER A 66 25.93 -1.77 -14.87
C SER A 66 26.28 -0.47 -14.12
N VAL A 67 25.27 0.27 -13.63
CA VAL A 67 25.46 1.45 -12.78
C VAL A 67 25.82 1.03 -11.36
N ALA A 68 25.14 0.00 -10.82
CA ALA A 68 25.47 -0.57 -9.52
C ALA A 68 26.89 -1.17 -9.48
N GLU A 69 27.24 -2.00 -10.47
CA GLU A 69 28.57 -2.58 -10.69
C GLU A 69 29.67 -1.50 -10.74
N TYR A 70 29.37 -0.33 -11.31
CA TYR A 70 30.32 0.78 -11.37
C TYR A 70 30.48 1.48 -10.01
N LEU A 71 29.37 1.67 -9.27
CA LEU A 71 29.35 2.36 -7.98
C LEU A 71 29.89 1.51 -6.82
N ASP A 72 29.74 0.19 -6.87
CA ASP A 72 30.31 -0.74 -5.89
C ASP A 72 31.74 -1.22 -6.24
N GLY A 73 32.22 -0.88 -7.43
CA GLY A 73 33.56 -1.22 -7.92
C GLY A 73 33.72 -2.65 -8.45
N SER A 74 32.63 -3.40 -8.66
CA SER A 74 32.65 -4.75 -9.22
C SER A 74 32.65 -4.80 -10.76
N LEU A 75 32.44 -3.68 -11.45
CA LEU A 75 32.46 -3.59 -12.91
C LEU A 75 33.81 -4.02 -13.49
N ALA A 76 33.76 -4.91 -14.48
CA ALA A 76 34.95 -5.42 -15.17
C ALA A 76 35.86 -4.28 -15.69
N PRO A 77 37.19 -4.30 -15.44
CA PRO A 77 38.10 -3.20 -15.76
C PRO A 77 38.05 -2.69 -17.21
N GLU A 78 37.73 -3.58 -18.15
CA GLU A 78 37.60 -3.30 -19.58
C GLU A 78 36.37 -2.44 -19.91
N ARG A 79 35.30 -2.55 -19.10
CA ARG A 79 34.03 -1.82 -19.25
C ARG A 79 34.04 -0.45 -18.57
N ILE A 80 34.93 -0.24 -17.58
CA ILE A 80 35.00 1.02 -16.81
C ILE A 80 35.21 2.23 -17.73
N GLY A 81 36.18 2.17 -18.65
CA GLY A 81 36.48 3.30 -19.55
C GLY A 81 35.35 3.65 -20.52
N GLU A 82 34.60 2.64 -20.97
CA GLU A 82 33.41 2.83 -21.82
C GLU A 82 32.25 3.44 -21.02
N PHE A 83 32.06 3.01 -19.76
CA PHE A 83 31.04 3.54 -18.86
C PHE A 83 31.31 5.01 -18.48
N GLU A 84 32.55 5.34 -18.10
CA GLU A 84 32.94 6.71 -17.77
C GLU A 84 32.77 7.63 -18.98
N ARG A 85 33.13 7.17 -20.18
CA ARG A 85 32.91 7.91 -21.43
C ARG A 85 31.43 8.20 -21.68
N LEU A 86 30.56 7.19 -21.53
CA LEU A 86 29.11 7.34 -21.70
C LEU A 86 28.49 8.32 -20.70
N CYS A 87 29.00 8.35 -19.47
CA CYS A 87 28.63 9.37 -18.49
C CYS A 87 29.09 10.77 -18.95
N LEU A 88 30.34 10.92 -19.39
CA LEU A 88 30.86 12.21 -19.85
C LEU A 88 30.14 12.75 -21.10
N GLU A 89 29.66 11.87 -21.98
CA GLU A 89 28.92 12.24 -23.20
C GLU A 89 27.45 12.67 -22.92
N SER A 90 26.89 12.39 -21.73
CA SER A 90 25.50 12.73 -21.41
C SER A 90 25.30 13.28 -19.98
N ASP A 91 24.84 14.53 -19.89
CA ASP A 91 24.46 15.17 -18.62
C ASP A 91 23.47 14.34 -17.79
N VAL A 92 22.56 13.60 -18.44
CA VAL A 92 21.51 12.80 -17.78
C VAL A 92 22.12 11.58 -17.07
N GLN A 93 23.02 10.85 -17.72
CA GLN A 93 23.72 9.73 -17.10
C GLN A 93 24.74 10.20 -16.06
N LEU A 94 25.45 11.30 -16.31
CA LEU A 94 26.38 11.87 -15.33
C LEU A 94 25.67 12.32 -14.05
N ALA A 95 24.48 12.92 -14.18
CA ALA A 95 23.68 13.33 -13.03
C ALA A 95 23.09 12.14 -12.27
N GLU A 96 22.64 11.09 -12.96
CA GLU A 96 22.17 9.84 -12.34
C GLU A 96 23.28 9.22 -11.48
N VAL A 97 24.44 8.93 -12.07
CA VAL A 97 25.57 8.28 -11.39
C VAL A 97 26.07 9.13 -10.21
N ALA A 98 26.17 10.45 -10.38
CA ALA A 98 26.56 11.35 -9.31
C ALA A 98 25.53 11.40 -8.16
N SER A 99 24.23 11.41 -8.47
CA SER A 99 23.17 11.45 -7.46
C SER A 99 23.08 10.13 -6.70
N CYS A 100 23.21 8.99 -7.39
CA CYS A 100 23.27 7.67 -6.77
C CYS A 100 24.49 7.55 -5.85
N HIS A 101 25.67 8.00 -6.27
CA HIS A 101 26.87 8.02 -5.43
C HIS A 101 26.66 8.89 -4.18
N GLN A 102 26.10 10.10 -4.34
CA GLN A 102 25.79 10.99 -3.22
C GLN A 102 24.80 10.36 -2.23
N VAL A 103 23.75 9.70 -2.70
CA VAL A 103 22.80 8.98 -1.85
C VAL A 103 23.48 7.83 -1.09
N LEU A 104 24.32 7.04 -1.76
CA LEU A 104 25.09 5.98 -1.11
C LEU A 104 26.02 6.56 -0.02
N ALA A 105 26.74 7.64 -0.31
CA ALA A 105 27.60 8.32 0.67
C ALA A 105 26.83 8.89 1.88
N MET A 106 25.62 9.43 1.66
CA MET A 106 24.76 9.93 2.74
C MET A 106 24.17 8.82 3.62
N VAL A 107 23.81 7.68 3.01
CA VAL A 107 23.16 6.55 3.71
C VAL A 107 24.19 5.67 4.43
N LEU A 108 25.33 5.36 3.80
CA LEU A 108 26.36 4.47 4.34
C LEU A 108 27.20 5.10 5.46
N ASN A 109 27.22 6.43 5.59
CA ASN A 109 27.88 7.13 6.70
C ASN A 109 27.16 6.98 8.05
N LYS A 110 26.02 6.29 8.09
CA LYS A 110 25.40 5.81 9.33
C LYS A 110 25.47 4.28 9.32
N PRO A 111 26.08 3.61 10.31
CA PRO A 111 25.88 2.18 10.46
C PRO A 111 24.38 1.94 10.63
N ALA A 112 23.83 1.00 9.85
CA ALA A 112 22.44 0.63 10.00
C ALA A 112 22.19 0.21 11.45
N ASP A 113 21.20 0.82 12.10
CA ASP A 113 20.82 0.39 13.45
C ASP A 113 20.17 -0.98 13.33
N VAL A 114 20.96 -2.00 13.68
CA VAL A 114 20.54 -3.40 13.70
C VAL A 114 20.25 -3.76 15.15
N PRO A 115 18.96 -3.92 15.53
CA PRO A 115 18.58 -4.41 16.85
C PRO A 115 19.33 -5.69 17.22
N ALA A 116 19.75 -5.82 18.49
CA ALA A 116 20.56 -6.93 18.95
C ALA A 116 19.90 -8.29 18.67
N ASN A 117 18.58 -8.39 18.87
CA ASN A 117 17.79 -9.59 18.57
C ASN A 117 17.81 -9.99 17.08
N LEU A 118 17.84 -9.03 16.15
CA LEU A 118 17.96 -9.30 14.71
C LEU A 118 19.36 -9.80 14.37
N ARG A 119 20.40 -9.18 14.94
CA ARG A 119 21.80 -9.60 14.78
C ARG A 119 22.01 -11.04 15.28
N GLU A 120 21.49 -11.36 16.45
CA GLU A 120 21.54 -12.71 17.03
C GLU A 120 20.77 -13.73 16.19
N ARG A 121 19.54 -13.41 15.72
CA ARG A 121 18.77 -14.29 14.83
C ARG A 121 19.50 -14.60 13.52
N VAL A 122 20.21 -13.62 12.95
CA VAL A 122 21.02 -13.82 11.73
C VAL A 122 22.23 -14.71 12.01
N TYR A 123 22.93 -14.53 13.13
CA TYR A 123 24.02 -15.43 13.51
C TYR A 123 23.54 -16.86 13.82
N GLU A 124 22.38 -17.03 14.46
CA GLU A 124 21.77 -18.35 14.67
C GLU A 124 21.31 -19.00 13.38
N LEU A 125 20.81 -18.23 12.39
CA LEU A 125 20.54 -18.73 11.04
C LEU A 125 21.81 -19.19 10.33
N ALA A 126 22.92 -18.44 10.45
CA ALA A 126 24.21 -18.85 9.90
C ALA A 126 24.72 -20.15 10.53
N LYS A 127 24.73 -20.25 11.87
CA LYS A 127 25.07 -21.48 12.60
C LYS A 127 24.18 -22.66 12.23
N LYS A 128 22.86 -22.45 12.06
CA LYS A 128 21.93 -23.51 11.65
C LYS A 128 22.15 -23.96 10.20
N ALA A 129 22.46 -23.04 9.29
CA ALA A 129 22.82 -23.37 7.91
C ALA A 129 24.16 -24.11 7.83
N GLU A 130 25.12 -23.75 8.68
CA GLU A 130 26.42 -24.43 8.79
C GLU A 130 26.28 -25.82 9.43
N ALA A 131 25.49 -25.96 10.50
CA ALA A 131 25.13 -27.25 11.09
C ALA A 131 24.36 -28.15 10.11
N ALA A 132 23.44 -27.60 9.32
CA ALA A 132 22.73 -28.35 8.28
C ALA A 132 23.66 -28.79 7.12
N ARG A 133 24.67 -27.98 6.78
CA ARG A 133 25.74 -28.37 5.83
C ARG A 133 26.65 -29.46 6.38
N LEU A 134 26.99 -29.39 7.66
CA LEU A 134 27.83 -30.38 8.35
C LEU A 134 27.09 -31.71 8.62
N ALA A 135 25.76 -31.67 8.81
CA ALA A 135 24.95 -32.87 9.03
C ALA A 135 24.80 -33.76 7.77
N GLY A 136 24.92 -33.17 6.57
CA GLY A 136 24.76 -33.88 5.30
C GLY A 136 23.34 -34.43 5.05
N PRO A 137 23.09 -34.99 3.86
CA PRO A 137 21.82 -35.65 3.57
C PRO A 137 21.80 -37.05 4.20
N SER A 138 21.42 -37.13 5.49
CA SER A 138 21.10 -38.39 6.15
C SER A 138 19.96 -39.08 5.41
N ARG A 139 20.33 -40.08 4.60
CA ARG A 139 19.39 -41.01 3.98
C ARG A 139 18.57 -41.69 5.07
N LEU A 140 17.26 -41.76 4.85
CA LEU A 140 16.47 -42.88 5.32
C LEU A 140 17.19 -44.17 4.88
N ASP A 141 17.49 -45.08 5.80
CA ASP A 141 16.76 -46.34 5.81
C ASP A 141 17.04 -47.24 7.02
N SER A 142 15.94 -47.79 7.54
CA SER A 142 15.67 -49.23 7.57
C SER A 142 16.88 -50.18 7.55
N SER A 143 17.10 -50.85 8.67
CA SER A 143 18.20 -51.78 8.90
C SER A 143 18.17 -53.05 8.03
N HIS A 144 19.29 -53.38 7.37
CA HIS A 144 20.08 -54.60 7.66
C HIS A 144 21.36 -54.72 6.81
N SER A 145 22.35 -55.42 7.37
CA SER A 145 23.61 -55.86 6.76
C SER A 145 24.00 -57.19 7.43
N PRO A 146 24.96 -57.99 6.94
CA PRO A 146 25.78 -57.85 5.72
C PRO A 146 25.86 -59.13 4.87
N ILE A 147 26.54 -59.07 3.72
CA ILE A 147 27.65 -59.96 3.29
C ILE A 147 28.22 -59.37 2.00
N HIS A 148 29.54 -59.39 1.88
CA HIS A 148 30.30 -58.84 0.75
C HIS A 148 31.37 -59.86 0.36
N ASP A 149 31.59 -60.10 -0.92
CA ASP A 149 32.87 -60.62 -1.42
C ASP A 149 33.07 -60.25 -2.89
N GLY A 150 34.32 -59.94 -3.29
CA GLY A 150 34.73 -59.76 -4.69
C GLY A 150 34.93 -58.31 -5.20
N ALA A 151 36.14 -57.78 -5.09
CA ALA A 151 36.72 -56.76 -6.00
C ALA A 151 37.46 -57.49 -7.17
N PRO A 152 37.85 -56.89 -8.33
CA PRO A 152 38.67 -55.65 -8.50
C PRO A 152 38.39 -54.88 -9.86
N PRO A 153 39.29 -54.09 -10.52
CA PRO A 153 40.42 -53.20 -10.14
C PRO A 153 40.36 -51.72 -10.67
N VAL A 154 41.43 -50.92 -10.45
CA VAL A 154 41.63 -49.43 -10.63
C VAL A 154 42.86 -49.12 -11.53
N PRO A 155 42.86 -48.23 -12.56
CA PRO A 155 43.18 -46.75 -12.45
C PRO A 155 42.55 -45.85 -13.59
N PRO A 156 42.91 -44.55 -13.86
CA PRO A 156 43.81 -43.59 -13.17
C PRO A 156 43.22 -42.20 -12.75
N LYS A 157 44.10 -41.40 -12.11
CA LYS A 157 43.97 -40.08 -11.43
C LYS A 157 44.12 -38.86 -12.39
N PRO A 158 43.81 -37.58 -12.02
CA PRO A 158 44.44 -36.80 -10.92
C PRO A 158 43.42 -36.10 -9.97
N SER A 159 43.62 -36.01 -8.65
CA SER A 159 44.65 -35.34 -7.81
C SER A 159 44.27 -33.91 -7.40
N SER A 160 44.10 -33.70 -6.09
CA SER A 160 43.72 -32.47 -5.39
C SER A 160 44.89 -31.95 -4.54
N ALA A 161 44.90 -30.66 -4.17
CA ALA A 161 45.22 -30.19 -2.81
C ALA A 161 45.02 -28.67 -2.65
N ALA A 162 44.58 -28.25 -1.47
CA ALA A 162 44.65 -26.87 -0.96
C ALA A 162 45.89 -26.70 -0.05
N THR A 163 46.12 -25.50 0.52
CA THR A 163 46.26 -25.25 2.00
C THR A 163 46.87 -23.86 2.32
N SER A 164 46.52 -23.37 3.51
CA SER A 164 46.78 -22.14 4.27
C SER A 164 48.18 -21.47 4.30
N ALA A 165 48.22 -20.30 4.94
CA ALA A 165 49.35 -19.35 5.02
C ALA A 165 50.38 -19.59 6.14
N THR A 166 51.61 -19.07 5.97
CA THR A 166 52.33 -18.14 6.90
C THR A 166 53.77 -17.83 6.43
N THR A 167 54.18 -16.56 6.56
CA THR A 167 55.51 -15.91 6.57
C THR A 167 56.80 -16.76 6.50
N LEU A 168 57.74 -16.41 5.60
CA LEU A 168 59.15 -16.06 5.90
C LEU A 168 59.97 -15.57 4.67
N GLN A 169 61.09 -14.88 4.97
CA GLN A 169 61.97 -13.98 4.18
C GLN A 169 62.64 -14.50 2.88
N PRO A 170 63.22 -13.60 2.05
CA PRO A 170 63.93 -13.92 0.81
C PRO A 170 65.42 -14.27 1.00
N PRO A 171 66.08 -14.93 0.02
CA PRO A 171 67.52 -15.14 0.00
C PRO A 171 68.28 -13.94 -0.60
N SER A 172 69.57 -13.83 -0.27
CA SER A 172 70.49 -12.74 -0.67
C SER A 172 71.79 -13.33 -1.20
N GLU A 173 72.43 -12.69 -2.19
CA GLU A 173 73.89 -12.73 -2.32
C GLU A 173 74.51 -11.46 -2.96
N ASN A 174 75.39 -10.83 -2.18
CA ASN A 174 76.67 -10.18 -2.54
C ASN A 174 76.74 -9.05 -3.61
N GLY A 175 77.09 -7.83 -3.17
CA GLY A 175 77.31 -6.67 -4.08
C GLY A 175 77.99 -5.36 -3.58
N LYS A 176 78.45 -5.26 -2.33
CA LYS A 176 79.48 -4.30 -1.79
C LYS A 176 79.47 -2.77 -2.16
N VAL A 177 79.41 -1.94 -1.09
CA VAL A 177 80.03 -0.59 -0.87
C VAL A 177 79.16 0.71 -0.97
N ALA A 178 79.03 1.36 0.21
CA ALA A 178 78.93 2.80 0.56
C ALA A 178 77.66 3.67 0.32
N ASP A 179 77.30 4.41 1.39
CA ASP A 179 76.49 5.64 1.46
C ASP A 179 77.27 6.91 1.00
N PRO A 180 76.70 8.14 0.96
CA PRO A 180 75.28 8.58 0.97
C PRO A 180 74.91 9.58 -0.19
N VAL A 181 73.70 10.16 -0.15
CA VAL A 181 73.30 11.57 -0.50
C VAL A 181 72.07 11.74 -1.43
N ALA A 182 71.04 12.44 -0.88
CA ALA A 182 69.97 13.27 -1.49
C ALA A 182 68.87 12.71 -2.46
N PRO A 183 67.61 13.22 -2.36
CA PRO A 183 66.47 12.95 -3.27
C PRO A 183 66.20 14.14 -4.25
N PRO A 184 65.07 14.19 -5.01
CA PRO A 184 64.56 13.24 -6.02
C PRO A 184 64.24 13.93 -7.38
N VAL A 185 63.90 13.18 -8.44
CA VAL A 185 63.24 13.73 -9.65
C VAL A 185 62.06 12.84 -10.10
N ALA A 186 61.00 13.47 -10.60
CA ALA A 186 59.66 12.91 -10.78
C ALA A 186 59.48 11.96 -11.99
N LYS A 187 58.48 11.07 -11.88
CA LYS A 187 57.78 10.47 -13.03
C LYS A 187 56.43 11.17 -13.20
N THR A 188 56.19 11.75 -14.38
CA THR A 188 54.93 12.39 -14.76
C THR A 188 53.81 11.37 -14.97
N MET A 189 52.60 11.66 -14.48
CA MET A 189 51.39 10.87 -14.75
C MET A 189 50.73 11.33 -16.05
N VAL A 190 50.26 10.38 -16.86
CA VAL A 190 49.65 10.64 -18.17
C VAL A 190 48.12 10.63 -18.07
N VAL A 191 47.47 11.64 -18.66
CA VAL A 191 46.01 11.71 -18.84
C VAL A 191 45.60 10.77 -19.99
N PRO A 192 44.63 9.85 -19.80
CA PRO A 192 44.14 8.95 -20.85
C PRO A 192 43.60 9.68 -22.08
N ASP A 193 43.84 9.12 -23.27
CA ASP A 193 43.61 9.86 -24.53
C ASP A 193 42.14 10.04 -24.93
N TYR A 194 41.22 9.21 -24.42
CA TYR A 194 39.78 9.39 -24.66
C TYR A 194 39.21 10.67 -24.02
N LEU A 195 39.93 11.31 -23.08
CA LEU A 195 39.55 12.61 -22.50
C LEU A 195 40.00 13.81 -23.35
N LYS A 196 40.77 13.60 -24.43
CA LYS A 196 41.37 14.67 -25.25
C LYS A 196 40.65 14.91 -26.58
N ALA A 197 39.78 14.00 -27.01
CA ALA A 197 39.24 13.97 -28.37
C ALA A 197 37.76 14.37 -28.44
N ALA A 198 37.47 15.68 -28.40
CA ALA A 198 36.15 16.24 -28.64
C ALA A 198 36.21 17.63 -29.32
N GLN A 199 36.72 17.70 -30.54
CA GLN A 199 36.65 18.91 -31.36
C GLN A 199 36.28 18.58 -32.81
N GLY A 200 35.12 19.09 -33.26
CA GLY A 200 34.78 19.19 -34.68
C GLY A 200 33.47 18.53 -35.12
N SER A 201 32.42 19.36 -35.28
CA SER A 201 31.57 19.29 -36.47
C SER A 201 31.09 20.70 -36.83
N GLY A 202 30.95 20.99 -38.12
CA GLY A 202 30.71 22.34 -38.62
C GLY A 202 29.28 22.81 -38.39
N ASN A 203 29.13 24.03 -37.85
CA ASN A 203 28.00 24.97 -38.03
C ASN A 203 28.10 26.25 -37.15
N TRP A 204 29.12 26.34 -36.28
CA TRP A 204 29.39 27.48 -35.37
C TRP A 204 29.31 28.87 -36.02
N LEU A 205 29.72 29.04 -37.28
CA LEU A 205 29.67 30.34 -37.99
C LEU A 205 28.28 31.00 -37.99
N TRP A 206 27.19 30.22 -38.07
CA TRP A 206 25.83 30.76 -38.01
C TRP A 206 25.42 31.21 -36.60
N ALA A 207 25.91 30.53 -35.57
CA ALA A 207 25.68 30.92 -34.17
C ALA A 207 26.42 32.22 -33.81
N VAL A 208 27.62 32.44 -34.35
CA VAL A 208 28.34 33.71 -34.16
C VAL A 208 27.58 34.87 -34.81
N ALA A 209 27.11 34.71 -36.05
CA ALA A 209 26.37 35.77 -36.74
C ALA A 209 25.10 36.19 -35.97
N LEU A 210 24.31 35.24 -35.49
CA LEU A 210 23.11 35.50 -34.67
C LEU A 210 23.47 36.16 -33.33
N ALA A 211 24.51 35.69 -32.64
CA ALA A 211 24.98 36.28 -31.40
C ALA A 211 25.47 37.73 -31.58
N THR A 212 26.15 38.04 -32.69
CA THR A 212 26.62 39.41 -32.99
C THR A 212 25.44 40.35 -33.26
N VAL A 213 24.44 39.95 -34.04
CA VAL A 213 23.22 40.76 -34.26
C VAL A 213 22.47 40.99 -32.94
N PHE A 214 22.35 39.96 -32.10
CA PHE A 214 21.73 40.08 -30.78
C PHE A 214 22.49 41.04 -29.86
N LEU A 215 23.83 40.97 -29.81
CA LEU A 215 24.65 41.88 -29.02
C LEU A 215 24.60 43.33 -29.51
N ILE A 216 24.48 43.57 -30.82
CA ILE A 216 24.26 44.92 -31.38
C ILE A 216 22.89 45.45 -30.95
N ALA A 217 21.83 44.63 -30.99
CA ALA A 217 20.50 45.03 -30.53
C ALA A 217 20.48 45.35 -29.01
N VAL A 218 21.12 44.53 -28.19
CA VAL A 218 21.25 44.77 -26.73
C VAL A 218 22.11 46.00 -26.44
N GLY A 219 23.15 46.25 -27.23
CA GLY A 219 23.98 47.46 -27.14
C GLY A 219 23.21 48.73 -27.51
N ALA A 220 22.41 48.69 -28.57
CA ALA A 220 21.53 49.80 -28.95
C ALA A 220 20.45 50.09 -27.89
N LEU A 221 19.89 49.06 -27.27
CA LEU A 221 18.96 49.21 -26.16
C LEU A 221 19.63 49.82 -24.91
N ARG A 222 20.87 49.43 -24.59
CA ARG A 222 21.67 50.04 -23.50
C ARG A 222 21.99 51.52 -23.70
N LEU A 223 21.96 52.03 -24.94
CA LEU A 223 22.12 53.46 -25.24
C LEU A 223 20.85 54.29 -24.95
N MET A 224 19.68 53.65 -24.78
CA MET A 224 18.42 54.33 -24.44
C MET A 224 18.19 54.46 -22.92
N GLY A 225 19.06 53.89 -22.10
CA GLY A 225 19.05 54.03 -20.64
C GLY A 225 19.33 52.71 -19.89
N PRO A 226 19.40 52.75 -18.56
CA PRO A 226 19.37 51.54 -17.73
C PRO A 226 18.02 50.83 -17.86
N PHE A 227 18.01 49.50 -17.72
CA PHE A 227 16.79 48.69 -17.71
C PHE A 227 16.11 48.73 -16.33
N ASP A 228 15.59 49.89 -15.96
CA ASP A 228 14.71 50.08 -14.81
C ASP A 228 13.28 50.45 -15.24
N GLY A 229 12.39 50.69 -14.27
CA GLY A 229 10.98 51.01 -14.52
C GLY A 229 10.73 52.34 -15.27
N THR A 230 11.77 53.14 -15.53
CA THR A 230 11.67 54.37 -16.33
C THR A 230 12.06 54.17 -17.80
N HIS A 231 12.59 53.00 -18.17
CA HIS A 231 13.00 52.69 -19.54
C HIS A 231 11.79 52.71 -20.51
N PRO A 232 11.90 53.28 -21.74
CA PRO A 232 10.76 53.43 -22.65
C PRO A 232 10.05 52.11 -23.01
N LEU A 233 10.77 50.98 -23.03
CA LEU A 233 10.15 49.65 -23.19
C LEU A 233 9.26 49.22 -22.02
N ALA A 234 9.55 49.59 -20.77
CA ALA A 234 8.69 49.26 -19.63
C ALA A 234 7.33 49.96 -19.75
N LYS A 235 7.33 51.17 -20.32
CA LYS A 235 6.13 51.96 -20.63
C LYS A 235 5.33 51.41 -21.81
N LEU A 236 5.99 50.72 -22.75
CA LEU A 236 5.36 50.03 -23.88
C LEU A 236 4.79 48.64 -23.49
N LEU A 237 5.41 47.98 -22.51
CA LEU A 237 5.03 46.64 -22.02
C LEU A 237 4.09 46.67 -20.79
N GLY A 238 3.59 47.85 -20.40
CA GLY A 238 2.56 47.99 -19.35
C GLY A 238 3.02 47.69 -17.92
N MET A 239 4.32 47.53 -17.67
CA MET A 239 4.87 47.21 -16.34
C MET A 239 5.23 48.46 -15.54
N GLY A 240 4.20 49.23 -15.15
CA GLY A 240 4.32 50.34 -14.20
C GLY A 240 3.78 49.95 -12.82
N GLY A 241 4.64 49.87 -11.81
CA GLY A 241 4.25 49.43 -10.46
C GLY A 241 3.42 50.45 -9.68
N ALA A 242 2.37 49.99 -9.01
CA ALA A 242 1.57 50.80 -8.10
C ALA A 242 2.30 51.00 -6.75
N THR A 243 2.43 52.25 -6.31
CA THR A 243 2.99 52.60 -5.00
C THR A 243 1.97 52.36 -3.89
N VAL A 244 2.25 51.43 -2.98
CA VAL A 244 1.45 51.23 -1.76
C VAL A 244 1.81 52.33 -0.74
N ALA A 245 0.80 53.04 -0.24
CA ALA A 245 0.99 54.13 0.73
C ALA A 245 1.24 53.59 2.14
N VAL A 246 2.26 54.14 2.81
CA VAL A 246 2.52 53.91 4.24
C VAL A 246 1.77 54.98 5.05
N VAL A 247 0.94 54.54 6.00
CA VAL A 247 0.30 55.44 7.00
C VAL A 247 1.21 55.49 8.24
N PRO A 248 1.60 56.68 8.72
CA PRO A 248 2.49 56.81 9.88
C PRO A 248 1.75 56.72 11.22
N ALA A 249 2.39 56.13 12.21
CA ALA A 249 1.99 56.21 13.61
C ALA A 249 2.70 57.39 14.33
N GLN A 250 2.04 57.99 15.32
CA GLN A 250 2.59 59.00 16.23
C GLN A 250 2.33 58.59 17.70
N PRO A 251 3.14 59.10 18.67
CA PRO A 251 3.42 58.38 19.92
C PRO A 251 2.71 58.94 21.18
N ASN A 252 2.97 58.27 22.32
CA ASN A 252 2.89 58.66 23.75
C ASN A 252 2.22 57.52 24.57
N GLY A 253 2.76 56.99 25.67
CA GLY A 253 4.06 57.19 26.35
C GLY A 253 4.30 56.14 27.46
N ASP A 254 5.55 56.00 27.89
CA ASP A 254 6.10 55.03 28.88
C ASP A 254 5.76 55.34 30.36
N PRO A 255 6.25 54.58 31.38
CA PRO A 255 6.70 53.17 31.46
C PRO A 255 6.06 52.38 32.65
N LEU A 256 6.44 51.10 32.86
CA LEU A 256 7.07 50.63 34.13
C LEU A 256 7.62 49.19 34.06
N GLU A 257 8.92 49.09 34.38
CA GLU A 257 9.72 47.98 34.96
C GLU A 257 9.48 46.48 34.66
N ASN A 258 10.49 45.91 33.98
CA ASN A 258 11.00 44.52 34.04
C ASN A 258 11.68 44.20 35.40
N PRO A 259 12.19 42.97 35.71
CA PRO A 259 12.20 41.70 34.93
C PRO A 259 11.88 40.41 35.74
N ASN A 260 11.92 39.25 35.05
CA ASN A 260 12.09 37.90 35.64
C ASN A 260 13.40 37.75 36.47
N PRO A 261 13.56 36.64 37.22
CA PRO A 261 14.50 35.64 36.70
C PRO A 261 14.12 34.15 36.92
N ILE A 262 14.72 33.31 36.07
CA ILE A 262 14.79 31.84 36.17
C ILE A 262 15.99 31.46 37.05
N LEU A 263 15.92 30.40 37.88
CA LEU A 263 17.09 29.61 38.31
C LEU A 263 16.72 28.20 38.84
N ASN A 264 17.46 27.19 38.36
CA ASN A 264 17.55 25.78 38.82
C ASN A 264 18.72 25.64 39.85
N PRO A 265 19.15 24.45 40.36
CA PRO A 265 18.46 23.20 40.77
C PRO A 265 18.96 22.61 42.14
N ASN A 266 18.45 21.42 42.54
CA ASN A 266 19.04 20.38 43.46
C ASN A 266 19.40 20.69 44.94
N ALA A 267 18.85 19.90 45.88
CA ALA A 267 19.61 18.85 46.64
C ALA A 267 18.83 18.19 47.82
N ASN A 268 18.87 16.84 47.87
CA ASN A 268 18.91 15.91 49.03
C ASN A 268 18.07 16.15 50.32
N SER A 269 17.26 15.15 50.72
CA SER A 269 17.65 14.14 51.73
C SER A 269 16.55 13.12 52.08
N VAL A 270 16.96 11.92 52.50
CA VAL A 270 16.15 10.73 52.92
C VAL A 270 16.81 10.17 54.19
N PRO A 271 16.06 9.82 55.27
CA PRO A 271 15.88 8.40 55.60
C PRO A 271 14.54 7.97 56.28
N PRO A 272 14.19 6.67 56.26
CA PRO A 272 13.02 6.04 56.93
C PRO A 272 13.48 5.31 58.24
N PRO A 273 12.84 4.24 58.80
CA PRO A 273 11.50 3.63 58.60
C PRO A 273 10.74 3.36 59.94
N LEU A 274 9.53 2.78 59.88
CA LEU A 274 8.89 2.11 61.03
C LEU A 274 7.90 0.99 60.61
N VAL A 275 8.07 -0.22 61.15
CA VAL A 275 7.13 -1.37 61.11
C VAL A 275 7.24 -2.12 62.44
N PRO A 276 6.13 -2.41 63.14
CA PRO A 276 5.81 -3.79 63.59
C PRO A 276 4.29 -4.09 63.53
N GLY A 277 3.78 -5.33 63.58
CA GLY A 277 4.38 -6.68 63.69
C GLY A 277 3.27 -7.75 63.84
N ILE A 278 3.60 -9.04 63.69
CA ILE A 278 2.68 -10.20 63.81
C ILE A 278 2.79 -10.84 65.20
N PRO A 279 1.68 -11.31 65.81
CA PRO A 279 1.58 -12.71 66.29
C PRO A 279 0.14 -13.29 66.15
N ALA A 280 -0.16 -14.58 66.28
CA ALA A 280 0.57 -15.85 66.12
C ALA A 280 -0.47 -17.01 66.14
N ASP A 281 -0.13 -18.17 65.57
CA ASP A 281 -0.91 -19.43 65.65
C ASP A 281 -0.79 -20.06 67.07
N PRO A 282 -1.70 -20.97 67.52
CA PRO A 282 -1.41 -22.39 67.26
C PRO A 282 -2.62 -23.37 67.12
N ALA A 283 -2.56 -24.18 66.06
CA ALA A 283 -2.63 -25.65 66.04
C ALA A 283 -3.74 -26.45 66.78
N GLU A 284 -4.42 -27.35 66.04
CA GLU A 284 -4.48 -28.79 66.38
C GLU A 284 -4.88 -29.69 65.19
N ASN A 285 -4.31 -30.90 65.13
CA ASN A 285 -4.65 -31.99 64.20
C ASN A 285 -4.19 -33.32 64.84
N PRO A 286 -5.01 -34.39 64.89
CA PRO A 286 -4.66 -35.57 64.09
C PRO A 286 -5.85 -36.45 63.62
N GLY A 287 -5.70 -37.15 62.48
CA GLY A 287 -6.61 -38.25 62.09
C GLY A 287 -6.23 -38.97 60.79
N ARG A 288 -5.73 -40.22 60.87
CA ARG A 288 -5.05 -40.95 59.78
C ARG A 288 -5.63 -42.36 59.55
N ALA A 289 -5.90 -42.72 58.29
CA ALA A 289 -5.80 -44.10 57.75
C ALA A 289 -6.03 -44.08 56.20
N THR A 290 -5.63 -45.00 55.32
CA THR A 290 -4.54 -46.00 55.10
C THR A 290 -4.87 -46.64 53.71
N LEU A 291 -3.88 -47.05 52.91
CA LEU A 291 -4.03 -47.65 51.55
C LEU A 291 -4.33 -49.18 51.58
N PRO A 292 -4.69 -49.83 50.44
CA PRO A 292 -3.70 -50.52 49.58
C PRO A 292 -3.97 -50.52 48.05
N GLY A 293 -3.09 -51.15 47.25
CA GLY A 293 -3.10 -51.26 45.77
C GLY A 293 -4.17 -52.21 45.16
N ASP A 294 -4.13 -52.57 43.87
CA ASP A 294 -2.98 -53.13 43.13
C ASP A 294 -3.18 -53.16 41.57
N GLN A 295 -2.13 -53.58 40.83
CA GLN A 295 -2.06 -54.04 39.41
C GLN A 295 -1.87 -53.05 38.22
N LEU A 296 -0.68 -53.16 37.61
CA LEU A 296 -0.36 -52.96 36.18
C LEU A 296 -0.17 -54.34 35.50
N PRO A 297 -0.26 -54.44 34.16
CA PRO A 297 0.95 -54.80 33.36
C PRO A 297 0.99 -54.11 31.97
N VAL A 298 2.00 -53.35 31.52
CA VAL A 298 3.42 -53.67 31.19
C VAL A 298 3.64 -54.54 29.91
N LEU A 299 4.44 -53.99 28.98
CA LEU A 299 5.24 -54.58 27.85
C LEU A 299 4.62 -54.95 26.46
N ASN A 300 4.77 -54.01 25.50
CA ASN A 300 5.65 -54.04 24.29
C ASN A 300 5.54 -55.10 23.14
N PRO A 301 6.09 -54.79 21.92
CA PRO A 301 5.65 -55.34 20.62
C PRO A 301 6.55 -56.48 20.07
N PRO A 302 6.33 -56.96 18.81
CA PRO A 302 7.06 -56.37 17.66
C PRO A 302 6.28 -56.31 16.31
N MET A 303 6.87 -55.63 15.33
CA MET A 303 6.47 -55.64 13.90
C MET A 303 7.05 -56.86 13.16
N PRO A 304 6.48 -57.30 12.02
CA PRO A 304 7.20 -57.09 10.75
C PRO A 304 6.32 -56.89 9.47
N LEU A 305 6.96 -56.34 8.43
CA LEU A 305 6.59 -56.37 6.99
C LEU A 305 7.46 -57.47 6.29
N PRO A 306 7.31 -57.81 4.97
CA PRO A 306 6.26 -57.58 3.96
C PRO A 306 5.81 -58.90 3.24
N GLY A 307 5.03 -58.84 2.13
CA GLY A 307 4.90 -59.98 1.18
C GLY A 307 3.73 -59.92 0.17
N GLU A 308 3.99 -60.23 -1.10
CA GLU A 308 3.03 -60.20 -2.23
C GLU A 308 2.24 -61.52 -2.42
N GLY A 309 1.09 -61.51 -3.14
CA GLY A 309 0.31 -62.75 -3.41
C GLY A 309 -1.03 -62.63 -4.17
N VAL A 310 -0.97 -62.22 -5.44
CA VAL A 310 -1.92 -62.42 -6.59
C VAL A 310 -2.82 -63.69 -6.50
N PRO A 311 -4.11 -63.77 -6.99
CA PRO A 311 -4.69 -63.13 -8.20
C PRO A 311 -6.13 -62.52 -8.13
N PRO A 312 -6.57 -61.82 -9.20
CA PRO A 312 -7.97 -61.37 -9.42
C PRO A 312 -8.79 -62.29 -10.36
N LEU A 313 -10.10 -62.02 -10.50
CA LEU A 313 -11.06 -62.23 -11.64
C LEU A 313 -12.50 -62.46 -11.07
N PRO A 314 -13.59 -62.28 -11.84
CA PRO A 314 -13.89 -61.24 -12.84
C PRO A 314 -15.28 -60.58 -12.63
N ILE A 315 -15.53 -59.42 -13.25
CA ILE A 315 -16.89 -58.89 -13.49
C ILE A 315 -17.12 -58.91 -15.01
N PRO A 316 -18.25 -59.45 -15.52
CA PRO A 316 -18.38 -59.77 -16.94
C PRO A 316 -18.73 -58.56 -17.81
N VAL A 317 -18.19 -58.56 -19.03
CA VAL A 317 -18.58 -57.71 -20.16
C VAL A 317 -19.18 -58.60 -21.24
N THR A 318 -20.29 -58.18 -21.85
CA THR A 318 -20.70 -58.62 -23.18
C THR A 318 -20.85 -57.43 -24.12
N PRO A 319 -20.26 -57.46 -25.33
CA PRO A 319 -20.28 -56.33 -26.28
C PRO A 319 -21.36 -56.49 -27.34
N VAL A 320 -21.69 -55.39 -28.04
CA VAL A 320 -22.33 -55.41 -29.36
C VAL A 320 -21.57 -54.47 -30.30
N PRO A 321 -21.08 -54.93 -31.46
CA PRO A 321 -20.29 -54.12 -32.41
C PRO A 321 -21.12 -53.59 -33.58
N VAL A 322 -20.69 -52.47 -34.20
CA VAL A 322 -21.08 -52.07 -35.56
C VAL A 322 -19.88 -51.47 -36.31
N GLU A 323 -19.78 -51.81 -37.60
CA GLU A 323 -18.69 -51.59 -38.56
C GLU A 323 -18.88 -50.31 -39.42
N PRO A 324 -17.85 -49.74 -40.09
CA PRO A 324 -17.95 -48.38 -40.67
C PRO A 324 -18.14 -48.27 -42.20
N ALA A 325 -18.34 -47.02 -42.65
CA ALA A 325 -18.31 -46.48 -44.04
C ALA A 325 -19.61 -46.61 -44.89
N PRO A 326 -19.78 -45.84 -45.99
CA PRO A 326 -19.00 -44.68 -46.48
C PRO A 326 -19.84 -43.37 -46.54
N GLY A 327 -19.22 -42.26 -46.97
CA GLY A 327 -19.86 -40.94 -47.02
C GLY A 327 -20.53 -40.60 -48.37
N GLU A 328 -21.41 -39.60 -48.36
CA GLU A 328 -21.89 -38.91 -49.56
C GLU A 328 -22.23 -37.45 -49.23
N ALA A 329 -21.92 -36.53 -50.14
CA ALA A 329 -22.14 -35.09 -49.93
C ALA A 329 -23.63 -34.73 -50.07
N ARG A 330 -24.15 -33.90 -49.16
CA ARG A 330 -25.39 -33.15 -49.39
C ARG A 330 -25.17 -31.68 -49.11
N THR A 331 -25.41 -30.90 -50.16
CA THR A 331 -25.49 -29.45 -50.17
C THR A 331 -26.53 -28.97 -49.17
N VAL A 332 -26.18 -27.99 -48.34
CA VAL A 332 -27.16 -27.21 -47.58
C VAL A 332 -27.52 -26.02 -48.44
N ASP A 333 -28.78 -25.99 -48.91
CA ASP A 333 -29.33 -24.82 -49.60
C ASP A 333 -29.34 -23.59 -48.67
N PRO A 334 -29.16 -22.37 -49.20
CA PRO A 334 -29.09 -21.17 -48.39
C PRO A 334 -30.44 -20.87 -47.75
N VAL A 335 -30.49 -20.86 -46.41
CA VAL A 335 -31.65 -20.36 -45.66
C VAL A 335 -31.71 -18.84 -45.83
N ASP A 336 -32.78 -18.38 -46.47
CA ASP A 336 -33.09 -16.97 -46.73
C ASP A 336 -33.22 -16.17 -45.42
N VAL A 337 -32.15 -15.43 -45.06
CA VAL A 337 -32.14 -14.52 -43.92
C VAL A 337 -32.92 -13.26 -44.28
N LYS A 338 -34.24 -13.30 -44.07
CA LYS A 338 -35.06 -12.09 -44.09
C LYS A 338 -34.55 -11.09 -43.04
N PRO A 339 -34.33 -9.81 -43.41
CA PRO A 339 -33.99 -8.78 -42.44
C PRO A 339 -35.11 -8.62 -41.41
N ILE A 340 -34.76 -8.71 -40.13
CA ILE A 340 -35.68 -8.31 -39.04
C ILE A 340 -35.74 -6.79 -39.05
N VAL A 341 -36.81 -6.24 -39.62
CA VAL A 341 -37.17 -4.82 -39.52
C VAL A 341 -37.63 -4.57 -38.07
N PRO A 342 -37.08 -3.57 -37.36
CA PRO A 342 -37.55 -3.25 -36.01
C PRO A 342 -39.00 -2.73 -36.05
N PRO A 343 -39.83 -3.04 -35.03
CA PRO A 343 -41.19 -2.54 -34.98
C PRO A 343 -41.22 -1.01 -34.83
N PRO A 344 -42.22 -0.31 -35.41
CA PRO A 344 -42.34 1.14 -35.28
C PRO A 344 -42.63 1.56 -33.83
N PRO A 345 -42.18 2.76 -33.40
CA PRO A 345 -42.43 3.25 -32.06
C PRO A 345 -43.92 3.51 -31.82
N MET A 346 -44.42 3.12 -30.64
CA MET A 346 -45.78 3.46 -30.21
C MET A 346 -45.91 4.96 -29.91
N PRO A 347 -47.05 5.62 -30.23
CA PRO A 347 -47.23 7.03 -29.92
C PRO A 347 -47.38 7.29 -28.41
N LEU A 348 -46.79 8.38 -27.93
CA LEU A 348 -47.04 8.89 -26.58
C LEU A 348 -48.47 9.49 -26.48
N PRO A 349 -49.14 9.43 -25.32
CA PRO A 349 -50.43 10.10 -25.11
C PRO A 349 -50.29 11.62 -25.21
N VAL A 350 -51.15 12.23 -26.02
CA VAL A 350 -51.23 13.70 -26.19
C VAL A 350 -52.12 14.29 -25.09
N PRO A 351 -51.67 15.30 -24.33
CA PRO A 351 -52.53 16.01 -23.37
C PRO A 351 -53.59 16.87 -24.10
N PRO A 352 -54.76 17.12 -23.50
CA PRO A 352 -55.83 17.89 -24.14
C PRO A 352 -55.42 19.36 -24.38
N PRO A 353 -56.00 20.03 -25.39
CA PRO A 353 -55.63 21.40 -25.75
C PRO A 353 -56.03 22.41 -24.67
N VAL A 354 -55.18 23.41 -24.48
CA VAL A 354 -55.45 24.58 -23.63
C VAL A 354 -55.84 25.73 -24.55
N ASP A 355 -57.02 26.32 -24.34
CA ASP A 355 -57.48 27.48 -25.11
C ASP A 355 -56.66 28.74 -24.80
N PRO A 356 -56.37 29.59 -25.81
CA PRO A 356 -55.58 30.80 -25.62
C PRO A 356 -56.42 31.94 -25.04
N LEU A 357 -56.14 32.34 -23.79
CA LEU A 357 -56.73 33.53 -23.19
C LEU A 357 -55.94 34.80 -23.54
N THR A 358 -56.59 35.69 -24.30
CA THR A 358 -56.16 37.05 -24.62
C THR A 358 -56.07 37.91 -23.34
N PRO A 359 -55.14 38.90 -23.23
CA PRO A 359 -55.02 39.73 -22.04
C PRO A 359 -56.23 40.64 -21.80
N ALA A 360 -56.62 40.81 -20.54
CA ALA A 360 -57.62 41.79 -20.10
C ALA A 360 -57.05 42.72 -19.01
N GLU A 361 -57.40 44.00 -19.08
CA GLU A 361 -56.96 45.06 -18.16
C GLU A 361 -57.45 44.87 -16.70
N PRO A 362 -56.75 45.47 -15.72
CA PRO A 362 -57.13 45.36 -14.31
C PRO A 362 -58.36 46.23 -13.99
N LYS A 363 -59.22 45.74 -13.10
CA LYS A 363 -60.23 46.56 -12.41
C LYS A 363 -59.98 46.59 -10.89
N PRO A 364 -60.30 47.70 -10.19
CA PRO A 364 -59.87 47.91 -8.81
C PRO A 364 -60.62 47.06 -7.78
N LEU A 365 -59.98 46.89 -6.62
CA LEU A 365 -60.50 46.21 -5.43
C LEU A 365 -61.63 47.00 -4.77
N GLU A 366 -62.64 46.29 -4.27
CA GLU A 366 -63.45 46.71 -3.12
C GLU A 366 -63.18 45.75 -1.93
N PRO A 367 -63.02 46.26 -0.70
CA PRO A 367 -62.68 45.44 0.46
C PRO A 367 -63.94 44.83 1.09
N ILE A 368 -63.98 43.50 1.22
CA ILE A 368 -64.95 42.82 2.09
C ILE A 368 -64.32 42.65 3.48
N PRO A 369 -64.88 43.22 4.56
CA PRO A 369 -64.41 42.97 5.92
C PRO A 369 -64.77 41.54 6.35
N VAL A 370 -63.78 40.77 6.81
CA VAL A 370 -63.99 39.46 7.43
C VAL A 370 -63.25 39.45 8.77
N GLU A 371 -64.01 39.27 9.86
CA GLU A 371 -63.45 39.14 11.21
C GLU A 371 -62.55 37.89 11.32
N PRO A 372 -61.45 37.96 12.09
CA PRO A 372 -60.55 36.84 12.26
C PRO A 372 -61.19 35.76 13.16
N LYS A 373 -61.53 34.61 12.58
CA LYS A 373 -61.61 33.38 13.37
C LYS A 373 -60.19 32.98 13.81
N PRO A 374 -59.98 32.55 15.07
CA PRO A 374 -58.70 32.00 15.48
C PRO A 374 -58.31 30.83 14.58
N ILE A 375 -57.18 30.97 13.91
CA ILE A 375 -56.52 29.85 13.24
C ILE A 375 -55.82 29.07 14.36
N GLU A 376 -56.27 27.84 14.61
CA GLU A 376 -55.49 26.89 15.41
C GLU A 376 -54.10 26.79 14.78
N PRO A 377 -53.00 26.98 15.54
CA PRO A 377 -51.68 26.93 14.95
C PRO A 377 -51.48 25.56 14.33
N MET A 378 -51.28 25.54 13.00
CA MET A 378 -50.77 24.36 12.32
C MET A 378 -49.53 23.90 13.10
N PRO A 379 -49.36 22.60 13.37
CA PRO A 379 -48.17 22.14 14.06
C PRO A 379 -46.96 22.57 13.24
N THR A 380 -46.22 23.53 13.77
CA THR A 380 -44.90 23.86 13.27
C THR A 380 -44.13 22.55 13.30
N VAL A 381 -43.82 22.00 12.13
CA VAL A 381 -42.81 20.96 12.02
C VAL A 381 -41.51 21.65 12.42
N VAL A 382 -41.21 21.60 13.71
CA VAL A 382 -39.94 22.00 14.27
C VAL A 382 -38.91 21.21 13.46
N PRO A 383 -37.99 21.87 12.72
CA PRO A 383 -36.90 21.16 12.08
C PRO A 383 -36.22 20.32 13.16
N ALA A 384 -36.12 19.00 12.94
CA ALA A 384 -35.54 18.11 13.92
C ALA A 384 -34.16 18.67 14.30
N GLU A 385 -33.99 19.04 15.58
CA GLU A 385 -32.79 19.76 16.02
C GLU A 385 -31.54 18.99 15.61
N GLU A 386 -30.81 19.56 14.64
CA GLU A 386 -29.52 19.05 14.20
C GLU A 386 -28.54 19.16 15.36
N VAL A 387 -28.23 18.04 16.00
CA VAL A 387 -27.30 18.00 17.12
C VAL A 387 -25.89 18.09 16.55
N ASP A 388 -25.10 19.03 17.07
CA ASP A 388 -23.66 19.10 16.81
C ASP A 388 -22.99 17.82 17.33
N ALA A 389 -22.47 17.03 16.40
CA ALA A 389 -21.84 15.74 16.68
C ALA A 389 -20.31 15.83 16.65
N GLY A 390 -19.74 16.98 16.26
CA GLY A 390 -18.30 17.21 16.19
C GLY A 390 -17.87 17.95 14.93
N ARG A 391 -16.59 17.79 14.57
CA ARG A 391 -15.94 18.56 13.51
C ARG A 391 -14.92 17.71 12.75
N TYR A 392 -14.92 17.81 11.42
CA TYR A 392 -13.86 17.27 10.58
C TYR A 392 -12.61 18.16 10.67
N THR A 393 -11.44 17.63 11.07
CA THR A 393 -10.27 18.45 11.44
C THR A 393 -9.02 18.26 10.57
N SER A 394 -9.07 17.40 9.54
CA SER A 394 -7.96 17.25 8.59
C SER A 394 -8.04 18.25 7.42
N ASP A 395 -6.86 18.74 6.99
CA ASP A 395 -6.72 19.57 5.79
C ASP A 395 -6.41 18.71 4.55
N GLU A 396 -5.31 17.94 4.58
CA GLU A 396 -4.80 17.11 3.47
C GLU A 396 -5.48 15.72 3.38
N GLN A 397 -6.79 15.66 3.55
CA GLN A 397 -7.56 14.40 3.53
C GLN A 397 -8.90 14.58 2.80
N VAL A 398 -9.50 13.45 2.39
CA VAL A 398 -10.83 13.41 1.76
C VAL A 398 -11.81 12.65 2.64
N LEU A 399 -12.95 13.29 2.90
CA LEU A 399 -14.13 12.70 3.52
C LEU A 399 -15.31 12.98 2.59
N ALA A 400 -15.95 11.93 2.08
CA ALA A 400 -17.13 12.06 1.22
C ALA A 400 -18.38 12.15 2.08
N GLN A 401 -19.23 13.16 1.86
CA GLN A 401 -20.52 13.34 2.50
C GLN A 401 -21.65 13.04 1.51
N LEU A 402 -22.67 12.32 1.97
CA LEU A 402 -23.88 12.10 1.19
C LEU A 402 -24.81 13.31 1.32
N VAL A 403 -25.07 13.99 0.20
CA VAL A 403 -25.95 15.17 0.11
C VAL A 403 -27.12 14.83 -0.80
N ALA A 404 -28.35 15.08 -0.35
CA ALA A 404 -29.53 14.94 -1.19
C ALA A 404 -29.57 16.08 -2.22
N ASP A 405 -29.69 15.77 -3.52
CA ASP A 405 -29.97 16.77 -4.56
C ASP A 405 -31.50 16.91 -4.74
N PRO A 406 -32.11 18.03 -4.32
CA PRO A 406 -33.55 18.23 -4.44
C PRO A 406 -34.04 18.31 -5.90
N LYS A 407 -33.15 18.63 -6.85
CA LYS A 407 -33.47 18.78 -8.27
C LYS A 407 -33.49 17.43 -8.98
N MET A 408 -32.50 16.57 -8.70
CA MET A 408 -32.39 15.25 -9.32
C MET A 408 -33.17 14.15 -8.57
N LYS A 409 -33.58 14.39 -7.32
CA LYS A 409 -34.16 13.37 -6.41
C LYS A 409 -33.24 12.17 -6.17
N THR A 410 -31.94 12.39 -6.35
CA THR A 410 -30.86 11.43 -6.07
C THR A 410 -30.01 11.98 -4.93
N ASN A 411 -29.27 11.09 -4.28
CA ASN A 411 -28.22 11.51 -3.34
C ASN A 411 -26.89 11.51 -4.09
N LEU A 412 -26.10 12.56 -3.92
CA LEU A 412 -24.79 12.74 -4.54
C LEU A 412 -23.71 12.79 -3.45
N TRP A 413 -22.50 12.36 -3.79
CA TRP A 413 -21.35 12.44 -2.90
C TRP A 413 -20.57 13.72 -3.15
N TYR A 414 -20.32 14.50 -2.12
CA TYR A 414 -19.46 15.69 -2.19
C TYR A 414 -18.29 15.57 -1.23
N ARG A 415 -17.17 16.23 -1.55
CA ARG A 415 -16.05 16.35 -0.63
C ARG A 415 -16.43 17.31 0.50
N LEU A 416 -16.37 16.85 1.75
CA LEU A 416 -16.54 17.72 2.90
C LEU A 416 -15.33 18.67 3.03
N ALA A 417 -15.57 19.96 3.19
CA ALA A 417 -14.51 20.94 3.37
C ALA A 417 -13.80 20.76 4.72
N PRO A 418 -12.46 20.92 4.81
CA PRO A 418 -11.74 20.93 6.08
C PRO A 418 -12.36 21.87 7.11
N ARG A 419 -12.34 21.48 8.38
CA ARG A 419 -12.92 22.25 9.50
C ARG A 419 -14.44 22.43 9.43
N SER A 420 -15.17 21.63 8.63
CA SER A 420 -16.64 21.62 8.65
C SER A 420 -17.21 20.97 9.92
N PRO A 421 -18.34 21.46 10.45
CA PRO A 421 -19.10 20.77 11.50
C PRO A 421 -19.73 19.48 10.97
N LEU A 422 -20.06 18.57 11.88
CA LEU A 422 -20.73 17.30 11.61
C LEU A 422 -22.05 17.31 12.39
N THR A 423 -23.19 17.06 11.73
CA THR A 423 -24.50 17.04 12.39
C THR A 423 -25.15 15.66 12.36
N SER A 424 -25.96 15.37 13.37
CA SER A 424 -26.70 14.11 13.49
C SER A 424 -27.57 13.83 12.26
N GLY A 425 -27.49 12.62 11.72
CA GLY A 425 -28.22 12.16 10.53
C GLY A 425 -27.36 12.08 9.26
N GLN A 426 -26.20 12.75 9.22
CA GLN A 426 -25.30 12.75 8.07
C GLN A 426 -24.60 11.39 7.89
N ARG A 427 -24.46 10.95 6.63
CA ARG A 427 -23.71 9.74 6.23
C ARG A 427 -22.44 10.11 5.48
N PHE A 428 -21.36 9.40 5.78
CA PHE A 428 -20.03 9.65 5.25
C PHE A 428 -19.35 8.38 4.76
N ILE A 429 -18.47 8.55 3.77
CA ILE A 429 -17.52 7.53 3.31
C ILE A 429 -16.11 8.11 3.35
N VAL A 430 -15.21 7.35 3.97
CA VAL A 430 -13.76 7.55 3.85
C VAL A 430 -13.29 6.79 2.61
N LEU A 431 -12.62 7.48 1.70
CA LEU A 431 -12.10 6.86 0.49
C LEU A 431 -10.84 6.02 0.81
N PRO A 432 -10.47 5.03 -0.04
CA PRO A 432 -9.24 4.25 0.13
C PRO A 432 -7.99 5.12 0.30
N SER A 433 -7.01 4.61 1.05
CA SER A 433 -5.72 5.27 1.33
C SER A 433 -5.79 6.63 2.09
N TYR A 434 -6.98 7.14 2.43
CA TYR A 434 -7.17 8.32 3.30
C TYR A 434 -7.35 7.95 4.78
N ARG A 435 -7.06 8.93 5.64
CA ARG A 435 -7.10 8.88 7.10
C ARG A 435 -7.64 10.19 7.71
N PRO A 436 -8.92 10.54 7.48
CA PRO A 436 -9.51 11.74 8.04
C PRO A 436 -9.62 11.65 9.57
N HIS A 437 -9.34 12.77 10.24
CA HIS A 437 -9.52 12.96 11.67
C HIS A 437 -10.81 13.76 11.95
N LEU A 438 -11.58 13.30 12.93
CA LEU A 438 -12.75 14.00 13.47
C LEU A 438 -12.51 14.32 14.95
N THR A 439 -12.85 15.52 15.39
CA THR A 439 -12.97 15.85 16.82
C THR A 439 -14.44 15.75 17.21
N LEU A 440 -14.76 14.94 18.21
CA LEU A 440 -16.12 14.69 18.67
C LEU A 440 -16.47 15.64 19.82
N ALA A 441 -17.76 15.92 20.00
CA ALA A 441 -18.24 16.81 21.08
C ALA A 441 -17.88 16.33 22.50
N THR A 442 -17.52 15.05 22.66
CA THR A 442 -17.21 14.39 23.94
C THR A 442 -15.74 14.49 24.39
N GLY A 443 -14.91 15.30 23.72
CA GLY A 443 -13.47 15.37 24.01
C GLY A 443 -12.68 14.17 23.48
N LEU A 444 -13.28 13.39 22.58
CA LEU A 444 -12.64 12.29 21.86
C LEU A 444 -12.20 12.74 20.46
N GLN A 445 -11.16 12.12 19.93
CA GLN A 445 -10.79 12.22 18.51
C GLN A 445 -10.90 10.85 17.85
N ALA A 446 -11.49 10.82 16.65
CA ALA A 446 -11.56 9.65 15.79
C ALA A 446 -10.60 9.83 14.60
N MET A 447 -9.78 8.82 14.31
CA MET A 447 -8.98 8.74 13.08
C MET A 447 -9.42 7.50 12.30
N PHE A 448 -9.96 7.68 11.10
CA PHE A 448 -10.26 6.55 10.22
C PHE A 448 -9.01 6.05 9.50
N ALA A 449 -9.00 4.77 9.08
CA ALA A 449 -7.84 4.14 8.47
C ALA A 449 -8.18 3.37 7.18
N GLY A 450 -8.26 4.10 6.06
CA GLY A 450 -8.68 3.57 4.76
C GLY A 450 -10.20 3.49 4.61
N GLU A 451 -10.65 2.74 3.61
CA GLU A 451 -12.06 2.69 3.21
C GLU A 451 -12.99 2.33 4.39
N SER A 452 -13.92 3.22 4.70
CA SER A 452 -14.86 3.08 5.82
C SER A 452 -16.16 3.81 5.51
N ALA A 453 -17.30 3.30 6.00
CA ALA A 453 -18.58 4.03 5.95
C ALA A 453 -19.16 4.17 7.35
N PHE A 454 -19.61 5.39 7.67
CA PHE A 454 -20.16 5.71 8.98
C PHE A 454 -21.26 6.77 8.90
N ARG A 455 -22.02 6.91 9.98
CA ARG A 455 -23.05 7.93 10.17
C ARG A 455 -22.88 8.57 11.53
N MET A 456 -23.10 9.88 11.60
CA MET A 456 -23.28 10.55 12.89
C MET A 456 -24.74 10.37 13.29
N ASP A 457 -24.98 9.84 14.49
CA ASP A 457 -26.32 9.61 15.01
C ASP A 457 -26.68 10.64 16.07
N LYS A 458 -27.98 10.72 16.42
CA LYS A 458 -28.41 11.54 17.55
C LYS A 458 -28.06 10.80 18.85
N PRO A 459 -27.27 11.40 19.77
CA PRO A 459 -26.92 10.74 21.03
C PRO A 459 -28.15 10.52 21.90
N THR A 460 -28.17 9.40 22.63
CA THR A 460 -29.25 9.04 23.54
C THR A 460 -29.23 9.92 24.81
N GLN A 461 -28.04 10.38 25.21
CA GLN A 461 -27.85 11.24 26.39
C GLN A 461 -27.21 12.60 26.03
N PRO A 462 -27.65 13.72 26.64
CA PRO A 462 -26.98 15.02 26.48
C PRO A 462 -25.52 14.96 26.94
N GLY A 463 -24.60 15.49 26.13
CA GLY A 463 -23.16 15.44 26.42
C GLY A 463 -22.48 14.14 25.99
N SER A 464 -23.19 13.22 25.35
CA SER A 464 -22.64 12.06 24.62
C SER A 464 -22.52 12.37 23.12
N ALA A 465 -21.77 11.54 22.39
CA ALA A 465 -21.74 11.49 20.93
C ALA A 465 -22.21 10.10 20.49
N ALA A 466 -22.83 10.01 19.31
CA ALA A 466 -23.26 8.73 18.75
C ALA A 466 -22.80 8.56 17.29
N MET A 467 -22.34 7.35 16.96
CA MET A 467 -21.87 7.01 15.62
C MET A 467 -22.19 5.55 15.24
N THR A 468 -22.84 5.35 14.09
CA THR A 468 -22.93 4.04 13.44
C THR A 468 -21.71 3.86 12.54
N ILE A 469 -20.97 2.78 12.73
CA ILE A 469 -19.92 2.33 11.82
C ILE A 469 -20.49 1.15 11.04
N GLU A 470 -20.71 1.34 9.75
CA GLU A 470 -21.30 0.33 8.87
C GLU A 470 -20.27 -0.73 8.47
N TYR A 471 -19.04 -0.27 8.18
CA TYR A 471 -17.83 -1.07 7.98
C TYR A 471 -16.60 -0.15 8.01
N GLY A 472 -15.41 -0.73 8.15
CA GLY A 472 -14.12 -0.05 8.06
C GLY A 472 -13.34 -0.04 9.36
N ARG A 473 -12.44 0.92 9.51
CA ARG A 473 -11.45 0.98 10.59
C ARG A 473 -11.35 2.38 11.17
N VAL A 474 -11.41 2.48 12.50
CA VAL A 474 -11.27 3.73 13.24
C VAL A 474 -10.39 3.52 14.47
N VAL A 475 -9.63 4.55 14.85
CA VAL A 475 -8.98 4.65 16.15
C VAL A 475 -9.63 5.80 16.91
N LEU A 476 -10.09 5.52 18.14
CA LEU A 476 -10.60 6.53 19.06
C LEU A 476 -9.54 6.80 20.13
N VAL A 477 -9.30 8.07 20.43
CA VAL A 477 -8.33 8.51 21.47
C VAL A 477 -8.94 9.60 22.35
N SER A 478 -8.57 9.60 23.63
CA SER A 478 -8.84 10.71 24.56
C SER A 478 -8.07 11.98 24.15
N VAL A 479 -8.68 13.16 24.27
CA VAL A 479 -8.01 14.46 24.00
C VAL A 479 -8.02 15.33 25.26
N GLY A 480 -6.91 15.29 26.00
CA GLY A 480 -6.65 16.21 27.12
C GLY A 480 -7.47 15.99 28.39
N ALA A 481 -8.45 15.08 28.39
CA ALA A 481 -9.23 14.68 29.54
C ALA A 481 -9.50 13.16 29.52
N ALA A 482 -9.65 12.59 30.72
CA ALA A 482 -9.96 11.18 30.94
C ALA A 482 -11.49 10.98 31.05
N GLY A 483 -11.99 9.77 30.75
CA GLY A 483 -13.40 9.41 30.89
C GLY A 483 -14.29 9.78 29.70
N GLY A 484 -13.71 10.06 28.53
CA GLY A 484 -14.48 10.37 27.32
C GLY A 484 -15.30 9.16 26.85
N GLN A 485 -16.55 9.41 26.45
CA GLN A 485 -17.50 8.38 26.04
C GLN A 485 -18.03 8.59 24.61
N ILE A 486 -18.44 7.51 23.96
CA ILE A 486 -19.20 7.52 22.70
C ILE A 486 -20.11 6.29 22.60
N GLU A 487 -21.36 6.53 22.22
CA GLU A 487 -22.32 5.51 21.79
C GLU A 487 -21.96 5.04 20.38
N LEU A 488 -21.71 3.74 20.21
CA LEU A 488 -21.36 3.13 18.93
C LEU A 488 -22.41 2.09 18.52
N ASN A 489 -22.70 2.06 17.22
CA ASN A 489 -23.41 0.97 16.56
C ASN A 489 -22.48 0.34 15.52
N LEU A 490 -21.88 -0.78 15.87
CA LEU A 490 -20.86 -1.50 15.10
C LEU A 490 -21.58 -2.58 14.26
N ALA A 491 -22.06 -2.19 13.08
CA ALA A 491 -22.84 -3.05 12.17
C ALA A 491 -23.98 -3.85 12.85
N GLY A 492 -24.69 -3.23 13.80
CA GLY A 492 -25.79 -3.82 14.57
C GLY A 492 -25.47 -4.08 16.04
N LEU A 493 -24.20 -4.29 16.39
CA LEU A 493 -23.77 -4.40 17.78
C LEU A 493 -23.70 -3.00 18.41
N LYS A 494 -24.67 -2.67 19.27
CA LYS A 494 -24.71 -1.40 19.99
C LYS A 494 -23.97 -1.48 21.33
N GLY A 495 -23.40 -0.36 21.75
CA GLY A 495 -22.77 -0.22 23.05
C GLY A 495 -22.10 1.14 23.25
N VAL A 496 -21.51 1.35 24.42
CA VAL A 496 -20.75 2.57 24.77
C VAL A 496 -19.29 2.20 24.95
N VAL A 497 -18.40 2.90 24.25
CA VAL A 497 -16.96 2.91 24.56
C VAL A 497 -16.69 4.02 25.57
N THR A 498 -15.98 3.69 26.65
CA THR A 498 -15.40 4.66 27.58
C THR A 498 -13.88 4.55 27.53
N LEU A 499 -13.21 5.67 27.23
CA LEU A 499 -11.75 5.81 27.35
C LEU A 499 -11.46 6.41 28.73
N ALA A 500 -11.23 5.54 29.71
CA ALA A 500 -11.28 5.89 31.13
C ALA A 500 -10.05 6.67 31.60
N ASP A 501 -8.91 6.54 30.92
CA ASP A 501 -7.67 7.29 31.19
C ASP A 501 -7.41 8.36 30.10
N ALA A 502 -6.52 9.31 30.39
CA ALA A 502 -6.21 10.43 29.48
C ALA A 502 -5.34 10.03 28.26
N ASP A 503 -4.64 8.90 28.36
CA ASP A 503 -3.85 8.26 27.30
C ASP A 503 -4.57 7.05 26.69
N ALA A 504 -5.83 6.81 27.08
CA ALA A 504 -6.60 5.67 26.59
C ALA A 504 -6.93 5.78 25.10
N ALA A 505 -6.79 4.66 24.40
CA ALA A 505 -6.96 4.57 22.96
C ALA A 505 -7.46 3.17 22.54
N VAL A 506 -8.44 3.12 21.62
CA VAL A 506 -8.97 1.87 21.07
C VAL A 506 -9.00 1.91 19.54
N ALA A 507 -8.48 0.86 18.92
CA ALA A 507 -8.61 0.57 17.49
C ALA A 507 -9.81 -0.36 17.29
N ILE A 508 -10.75 0.04 16.42
CA ILE A 508 -11.98 -0.70 16.12
C ILE A 508 -11.99 -1.05 14.64
N GLU A 509 -12.16 -2.33 14.32
CA GLU A 509 -12.39 -2.81 12.95
C GLU A 509 -13.76 -3.47 12.85
N VAL A 510 -14.61 -2.97 11.94
CA VAL A 510 -15.94 -3.52 11.64
C VAL A 510 -15.90 -4.08 10.22
N ARG A 511 -16.06 -5.39 10.08
CA ARG A 511 -16.06 -6.06 8.76
C ARG A 511 -17.13 -7.14 8.70
N ARG A 512 -17.37 -7.63 7.49
CA ARG A 512 -18.03 -8.93 7.29
C ARG A 512 -17.10 -9.85 6.53
N PHE A 513 -16.95 -11.07 7.04
CA PHE A 513 -16.20 -12.13 6.41
C PHE A 513 -17.07 -12.79 5.34
N LEU A 514 -16.47 -13.00 4.17
CA LEU A 514 -17.06 -13.73 3.04
C LEU A 514 -16.56 -15.19 3.11
N PRO A 515 -17.34 -16.14 3.66
CA PRO A 515 -16.93 -17.52 3.66
C PRO A 515 -16.77 -18.05 2.22
N PRO A 516 -15.76 -18.90 1.96
CA PRO A 516 -15.63 -19.56 0.67
C PRO A 516 -16.84 -20.48 0.44
N GLY A 517 -17.24 -20.67 -0.81
CA GLY A 517 -18.32 -21.61 -1.14
C GLY A 517 -19.71 -21.00 -1.28
N ILE A 518 -19.87 -19.67 -1.10
CA ILE A 518 -21.13 -18.98 -1.37
C ILE A 518 -21.54 -19.17 -2.83
N SER A 519 -22.80 -19.55 -3.06
CA SER A 519 -23.36 -19.66 -4.40
C SER A 519 -23.59 -18.28 -5.00
N ALA A 520 -23.15 -18.09 -6.25
CA ALA A 520 -23.47 -16.88 -7.02
C ALA A 520 -24.99 -16.69 -7.22
N ASP A 521 -25.76 -17.77 -7.15
CA ASP A 521 -27.23 -17.76 -7.32
C ASP A 521 -27.99 -17.45 -6.00
N ASP A 522 -27.29 -17.42 -4.85
CA ASP A 522 -27.84 -16.92 -3.58
C ASP A 522 -26.89 -15.93 -2.88
N PRO A 523 -26.91 -14.64 -3.28
CA PRO A 523 -26.10 -13.59 -2.66
C PRO A 523 -26.57 -13.21 -1.25
N ARG A 524 -27.57 -13.89 -0.67
CA ARG A 524 -28.01 -13.67 0.72
C ARG A 524 -27.32 -14.60 1.73
N ALA A 525 -26.43 -15.48 1.29
CA ALA A 525 -25.65 -16.34 2.19
C ALA A 525 -25.01 -15.54 3.32
N GLU A 526 -25.03 -16.08 4.54
CA GLU A 526 -24.75 -15.33 5.76
C GLU A 526 -23.30 -14.84 5.83
N LEU A 527 -23.11 -13.57 5.47
CA LEU A 527 -21.88 -12.83 5.70
C LEU A 527 -21.63 -12.74 7.21
N VAL A 528 -20.56 -13.39 7.68
CA VAL A 528 -20.25 -13.45 9.10
C VAL A 528 -19.75 -12.09 9.57
N ARG A 529 -20.52 -11.38 10.38
CA ARG A 529 -20.09 -10.12 11.02
C ARG A 529 -18.90 -10.38 11.93
N VAL A 530 -17.85 -9.58 11.82
CA VAL A 530 -16.68 -9.66 12.70
C VAL A 530 -16.29 -8.26 13.16
N ILE A 531 -16.14 -8.10 14.47
CA ILE A 531 -15.83 -6.81 15.10
C ILE A 531 -14.68 -7.03 16.08
N ASP A 532 -13.59 -6.29 15.88
CA ASP A 532 -12.40 -6.35 16.73
C ASP A 532 -12.29 -5.00 17.47
N LEU A 533 -12.30 -5.01 18.81
CA LEU A 533 -12.03 -3.85 19.67
C LEU A 533 -10.68 -4.06 20.36
N PHE A 534 -9.63 -3.42 19.85
CA PHE A 534 -8.24 -3.57 20.31
C PHE A 534 -7.82 -2.36 21.15
N ALA A 535 -7.52 -2.54 22.43
CA ALA A 535 -7.01 -1.46 23.28
C ALA A 535 -5.52 -1.20 22.98
N LEU A 536 -5.18 0.00 22.50
CA LEU A 536 -3.81 0.39 22.16
C LEU A 536 -3.02 0.87 23.38
N GLY A 537 -3.71 1.46 24.36
CA GLY A 537 -3.13 2.07 25.55
C GLY A 537 -4.22 2.56 26.49
N GLY A 538 -3.83 2.86 27.74
CA GLY A 538 -4.74 3.21 28.85
C GLY A 538 -5.84 2.16 29.10
N ARG A 539 -6.80 2.51 29.96
CA ARG A 539 -7.97 1.69 30.26
C ARG A 539 -9.13 2.00 29.30
N VAL A 540 -9.53 0.97 28.55
CA VAL A 540 -10.68 0.99 27.66
C VAL A 540 -11.79 0.13 28.26
N VAL A 541 -13.02 0.63 28.30
CA VAL A 541 -14.20 -0.14 28.73
C VAL A 541 -15.24 -0.13 27.63
N TRP A 542 -15.75 -1.31 27.28
CA TRP A 542 -16.85 -1.50 26.33
C TRP A 542 -18.08 -2.03 27.07
N GLN A 543 -19.19 -1.29 26.98
CA GLN A 543 -20.47 -1.66 27.57
C GLN A 543 -21.49 -1.94 26.45
N PRO A 544 -21.79 -3.21 26.12
CA PRO A 544 -22.85 -3.54 25.19
C PRO A 544 -24.22 -3.02 25.64
N THR A 545 -25.09 -2.67 24.69
CA THR A 545 -26.47 -2.21 24.91
C THR A 545 -27.43 -2.78 23.86
N GLY A 546 -28.72 -2.95 24.18
CA GLY A 546 -29.75 -3.36 23.23
C GLY A 546 -30.69 -4.46 23.72
N ASP A 547 -31.69 -4.79 22.90
CA ASP A 547 -32.75 -5.74 23.23
C ASP A 547 -32.20 -7.13 23.62
N GLY A 548 -32.40 -7.52 24.88
CA GLY A 548 -31.85 -8.76 25.46
C GLY A 548 -30.41 -8.67 25.98
N VAL A 549 -29.73 -7.53 25.76
CA VAL A 549 -28.32 -7.27 26.08
C VAL A 549 -28.13 -6.17 27.13
N ASP A 550 -29.20 -5.45 27.53
CA ASP A 550 -29.20 -4.41 28.59
C ASP A 550 -28.82 -4.89 30.03
N LYS A 551 -28.27 -6.11 30.15
CA LYS A 551 -27.66 -6.68 31.36
C LYS A 551 -26.26 -7.27 31.12
N ALA A 552 -25.66 -7.09 29.95
CA ALA A 552 -24.29 -7.51 29.70
C ALA A 552 -23.32 -6.74 30.62
N GLU A 553 -22.37 -7.43 31.23
CA GLU A 553 -21.33 -6.77 32.03
C GLU A 553 -20.42 -5.90 31.16
N ALA A 554 -19.92 -4.81 31.75
CA ALA A 554 -18.90 -3.98 31.16
C ALA A 554 -17.61 -4.79 30.95
N ILE A 555 -17.07 -4.76 29.74
CA ILE A 555 -15.82 -5.44 29.39
C ILE A 555 -14.68 -4.43 29.46
N GLU A 556 -13.88 -4.48 30.52
CA GLU A 556 -12.59 -3.79 30.57
C GLU A 556 -11.62 -4.50 29.62
N ILE A 557 -11.04 -3.77 28.67
CA ILE A 557 -10.12 -4.28 27.65
C ILE A 557 -8.70 -3.82 28.04
N PRO A 558 -7.82 -4.71 28.53
CA PRO A 558 -6.46 -4.33 28.89
C PRO A 558 -5.66 -3.91 27.67
N ALA A 559 -4.69 -3.00 27.86
CA ALA A 559 -3.80 -2.56 26.79
C ALA A 559 -3.12 -3.75 26.08
N SER A 560 -3.00 -3.63 24.76
CA SER A 560 -2.52 -4.65 23.83
C SER A 560 -3.38 -5.92 23.74
N GLN A 561 -4.61 -5.91 24.24
CA GLN A 561 -5.58 -7.00 24.06
C GLN A 561 -6.73 -6.58 23.13
N VAL A 562 -7.38 -7.58 22.55
CA VAL A 562 -8.53 -7.42 21.66
C VAL A 562 -9.73 -8.20 22.18
N VAL A 563 -10.91 -7.57 22.12
CA VAL A 563 -12.20 -8.25 22.23
C VAL A 563 -12.75 -8.46 20.83
N ILE A 564 -13.05 -9.71 20.48
CA ILE A 564 -13.54 -10.11 19.16
C ILE A 564 -14.98 -10.61 19.30
N TYR A 565 -15.88 -10.03 18.52
CA TYR A 565 -17.23 -10.55 18.28
C TYR A 565 -17.26 -11.24 16.92
N LEU A 566 -17.80 -12.47 16.88
CA LEU A 566 -17.95 -13.28 15.67
C LEU A 566 -19.43 -13.67 15.53
N ALA A 567 -20.08 -13.24 14.45
CA ALA A 567 -21.54 -13.29 14.32
C ALA A 567 -22.22 -12.78 15.61
N ASP A 568 -23.17 -13.55 16.14
CA ASP A 568 -23.89 -13.30 17.40
C ASP A 568 -23.36 -14.21 18.54
N GLU A 569 -22.13 -14.72 18.44
CA GLU A 569 -21.48 -15.46 19.54
C GLU A 569 -21.07 -14.54 20.70
N LEU A 570 -20.80 -15.14 21.86
CA LEU A 570 -20.20 -14.44 23.00
C LEU A 570 -18.82 -13.86 22.63
N PRO A 571 -18.49 -12.63 23.09
CA PRO A 571 -17.20 -12.02 22.82
C PRO A 571 -16.05 -12.82 23.40
N ARG A 572 -14.94 -12.88 22.64
CA ARG A 572 -13.71 -13.56 23.05
C ARG A 572 -12.60 -12.53 23.24
N MET A 573 -11.95 -12.54 24.39
CA MET A 573 -10.77 -11.71 24.66
C MET A 573 -9.49 -12.47 24.33
N ALA A 574 -8.53 -11.83 23.68
CA ALA A 574 -7.26 -12.43 23.28
C ALA A 574 -6.10 -11.41 23.33
N GLY A 575 -4.88 -11.91 23.53
CA GLY A 575 -3.65 -11.12 23.59
C GLY A 575 -2.70 -11.60 24.70
N PRO A 576 -1.65 -10.83 25.03
CA PRO A 576 -1.31 -9.53 24.43
C PRO A 576 -0.66 -9.64 23.04
N PHE A 577 -0.90 -8.65 22.19
CA PHE A 577 -0.48 -8.60 20.79
C PHE A 577 0.25 -7.30 20.44
N GLU A 578 1.08 -7.30 19.39
CA GLU A 578 1.48 -6.05 18.72
C GLU A 578 0.24 -5.33 18.17
N GLN A 579 0.26 -3.99 18.17
CA GLN A 579 -0.85 -3.20 17.62
C GLN A 579 -1.15 -3.59 16.14
N PRO A 580 -2.42 -3.52 15.70
CA PRO A 580 -2.77 -3.77 14.30
C PRO A 580 -1.93 -2.90 13.37
N THR A 581 -1.34 -3.48 12.33
CA THR A 581 -0.41 -2.77 11.44
C THR A 581 -1.04 -1.55 10.77
N TRP A 582 -2.36 -1.58 10.53
CA TRP A 582 -3.12 -0.48 9.95
C TRP A 582 -3.25 0.74 10.87
N VAL A 583 -2.96 0.65 12.17
CA VAL A 583 -3.00 1.79 13.09
C VAL A 583 -1.94 2.83 12.69
N ASP A 584 -0.71 2.40 12.39
CA ASP A 584 0.38 3.30 11.97
C ASP A 584 0.13 3.87 10.57
N ALA A 585 0.18 5.19 10.42
CA ALA A 585 0.10 5.87 9.12
C ALA A 585 1.22 5.45 8.14
N LYS A 586 2.35 4.92 8.63
CA LYS A 586 3.44 4.35 7.83
C LYS A 586 3.12 3.00 7.20
N SER A 587 1.99 2.36 7.57
CA SER A 587 1.53 1.12 6.93
C SER A 587 1.15 1.31 5.46
N LEU A 588 0.81 2.55 5.08
CA LEU A 588 0.45 2.91 3.71
C LEU A 588 1.72 3.07 2.86
N PRO A 589 1.84 2.38 1.70
CA PRO A 589 2.97 2.55 0.80
C PRO A 589 3.15 4.00 0.36
N ASP A 590 4.41 4.45 0.26
CA ASP A 590 4.75 5.81 -0.14
C ASP A 590 4.13 6.25 -1.47
N ILE A 591 3.99 5.34 -2.43
CA ILE A 591 3.37 5.63 -3.72
C ILE A 591 1.86 5.89 -3.59
N GLU A 592 1.15 5.16 -2.71
CA GLU A 592 -0.26 5.43 -2.43
C GLU A 592 -0.44 6.72 -1.63
N ARG A 593 0.46 7.01 -0.68
CA ARG A 593 0.46 8.26 0.10
C ARG A 593 0.63 9.50 -0.79
N ARG A 594 1.52 9.42 -1.80
CA ARG A 594 1.70 10.49 -2.78
C ARG A 594 0.49 10.58 -3.72
N ALA A 595 -0.03 9.45 -4.18
CA ALA A 595 -1.24 9.42 -5.02
C ALA A 595 -2.46 10.02 -4.32
N SER A 596 -2.65 9.79 -3.01
CA SER A 596 -3.77 10.36 -2.26
C SER A 596 -3.63 11.86 -1.99
N LEU A 597 -2.40 12.36 -1.75
CA LEU A 597 -2.13 13.80 -1.66
C LEU A 597 -2.31 14.51 -3.01
N ASP A 598 -1.71 13.97 -4.09
CA ASP A 598 -1.84 14.50 -5.45
C ASP A 598 -3.32 14.54 -5.90
N MET A 599 -4.09 13.49 -5.60
CA MET A 599 -5.51 13.43 -5.94
C MET A 599 -6.36 14.35 -5.07
N GLU A 600 -6.08 14.46 -3.76
CA GLU A 600 -6.82 15.36 -2.87
C GLU A 600 -6.72 16.82 -3.31
N ALA A 601 -5.52 17.27 -3.64
CA ALA A 601 -5.27 18.64 -4.11
C ALA A 601 -5.99 18.97 -5.44
N GLU A 602 -6.31 17.95 -6.25
CA GLU A 602 -7.05 18.10 -7.50
C GLU A 602 -8.58 17.90 -7.34
N LEU A 603 -9.06 17.38 -6.19
CA LEU A 603 -10.49 17.12 -5.94
C LEU A 603 -11.25 18.36 -5.42
N PRO A 604 -12.18 18.94 -6.22
CA PRO A 604 -12.96 20.12 -5.84
C PRO A 604 -14.04 19.84 -4.77
N LEU A 605 -14.54 20.91 -4.15
CA LEU A 605 -15.59 20.89 -3.11
C LEU A 605 -17.01 21.04 -3.69
N ASP A 606 -17.15 21.72 -4.82
CA ASP A 606 -18.43 22.13 -5.44
C ASP A 606 -18.93 21.18 -6.54
N LYS A 607 -18.16 20.13 -6.84
CA LYS A 607 -18.48 19.11 -7.85
C LYS A 607 -18.75 17.76 -7.19
N PRO A 608 -19.73 16.97 -7.69
CA PRO A 608 -19.91 15.59 -7.27
C PRO A 608 -18.63 14.75 -7.43
N LEU A 609 -18.31 13.98 -6.39
CA LEU A 609 -17.09 13.17 -6.29
C LEU A 609 -17.06 12.03 -7.31
N ASP A 610 -18.20 11.46 -7.68
CA ASP A 610 -18.31 10.48 -8.77
C ASP A 610 -17.80 11.06 -10.09
N ILE A 611 -18.18 12.29 -10.44
CA ILE A 611 -17.70 12.95 -11.67
C ILE A 611 -16.22 13.32 -11.56
N ALA A 612 -15.78 13.87 -10.41
CA ALA A 612 -14.39 14.28 -10.21
C ALA A 612 -13.43 13.08 -10.21
N LEU A 613 -13.75 12.01 -9.48
CA LEU A 613 -12.97 10.78 -9.47
C LEU A 613 -12.99 10.08 -10.84
N ALA A 614 -14.10 10.12 -11.59
CA ALA A 614 -14.15 9.54 -12.93
C ALA A 614 -13.16 10.19 -13.91
N GLU A 615 -12.90 11.50 -13.78
CA GLU A 615 -11.86 12.18 -14.57
C GLU A 615 -10.46 11.63 -14.22
N HIS A 616 -10.13 11.51 -12.93
CA HIS A 616 -8.89 10.87 -12.47
C HIS A 616 -8.77 9.41 -12.90
N ALA A 617 -9.88 8.66 -12.92
CA ALA A 617 -9.98 7.28 -13.39
C ALA A 617 -9.77 7.12 -14.92
N THR A 618 -9.60 8.20 -15.68
CA THR A 618 -9.15 8.17 -17.08
C THR A 618 -7.71 8.68 -17.28
N GLY A 619 -7.02 9.01 -16.19
CA GLY A 619 -5.71 9.66 -16.19
C GLY A 619 -4.53 8.82 -16.71
N ARG A 620 -3.36 9.47 -16.80
CA ARG A 620 -2.10 8.82 -17.22
C ARG A 620 -1.28 8.24 -16.05
N ARG A 621 -1.42 8.79 -14.85
CA ARG A 621 -0.79 8.30 -13.61
C ARG A 621 -1.53 7.04 -13.15
N VAL A 622 -0.90 5.87 -13.23
CA VAL A 622 -1.54 4.55 -12.98
C VAL A 622 -1.96 4.41 -11.51
N GLU A 623 -1.13 4.94 -10.61
CA GLU A 623 -1.32 4.99 -9.17
C GLU A 623 -2.56 5.81 -8.77
N ILE A 624 -2.74 6.99 -9.36
CA ILE A 624 -3.95 7.81 -9.15
C ILE A 624 -5.15 7.16 -9.82
N ARG A 625 -4.97 6.52 -10.98
CA ARG A 625 -6.09 5.89 -11.70
C ARG A 625 -6.67 4.70 -10.94
N SER A 626 -5.83 3.82 -10.38
CA SER A 626 -6.30 2.76 -9.46
C SER A 626 -6.94 3.36 -8.21
N LEU A 627 -6.32 4.37 -7.59
CA LEU A 627 -6.87 4.99 -6.38
C LEU A 627 -8.25 5.63 -6.64
N ALA A 628 -8.42 6.31 -7.77
CA ALA A 628 -9.69 6.89 -8.21
C ALA A 628 -10.74 5.81 -8.52
N SER A 629 -10.36 4.75 -9.24
CA SER A 629 -11.25 3.61 -9.54
C SER A 629 -11.67 2.85 -8.27
N ARG A 630 -10.78 2.66 -7.29
CA ARG A 630 -11.13 2.13 -5.96
C ARG A 630 -11.99 3.07 -5.14
N SER A 631 -11.76 4.38 -5.24
CA SER A 631 -12.60 5.40 -4.61
C SER A 631 -14.01 5.41 -5.20
N LEU A 632 -14.16 5.28 -6.51
CA LEU A 632 -15.44 5.12 -7.19
C LEU A 632 -16.15 3.83 -6.76
N ALA A 633 -15.40 2.73 -6.63
CA ALA A 633 -15.93 1.49 -6.09
C ALA A 633 -16.42 1.63 -4.64
N ALA A 634 -15.82 2.51 -3.82
CA ALA A 634 -16.31 2.86 -2.49
C ALA A 634 -17.62 3.67 -2.51
N LEU A 635 -17.88 4.41 -3.59
CA LEU A 635 -19.15 5.14 -3.84
C LEU A 635 -20.18 4.30 -4.64
N ASP A 636 -20.00 2.98 -4.69
CA ASP A 636 -20.79 2.01 -5.44
C ASP A 636 -20.86 2.26 -6.97
N GLN A 637 -19.77 2.78 -7.56
CA GLN A 637 -19.55 2.91 -9.01
C GLN A 637 -18.45 1.91 -9.45
N PHE A 638 -18.82 0.83 -10.13
CA PHE A 638 -17.93 -0.33 -10.35
C PHE A 638 -17.32 -0.41 -11.76
N GLU A 639 -17.86 0.37 -12.69
CA GLU A 639 -17.45 0.41 -14.09
C GLU A 639 -15.95 0.72 -14.29
N PRO A 640 -15.32 1.65 -13.55
CA PRO A 640 -13.91 1.99 -13.73
C PRO A 640 -12.98 0.90 -13.20
N ILE A 641 -13.23 0.39 -11.99
CA ILE A 641 -12.37 -0.63 -11.37
C ILE A 641 -12.39 -1.95 -12.15
N LEU A 642 -13.53 -2.32 -12.74
CA LEU A 642 -13.63 -3.47 -13.64
C LEU A 642 -12.93 -3.25 -14.99
N ALA A 643 -12.82 -2.00 -15.46
CA ALA A 643 -12.02 -1.66 -16.64
C ALA A 643 -10.51 -1.76 -16.36
N GLU A 644 -10.03 -1.36 -15.16
CA GLU A 644 -8.61 -1.47 -14.79
C GLU A 644 -8.10 -2.93 -14.80
N LEU A 645 -8.93 -3.91 -14.41
CA LEU A 645 -8.58 -5.33 -14.49
C LEU A 645 -8.26 -5.82 -15.92
N ASN A 646 -8.76 -5.12 -16.94
CA ASN A 646 -8.50 -5.44 -18.34
C ASN A 646 -7.33 -4.64 -18.95
N ASP A 647 -6.75 -3.66 -18.24
CA ASP A 647 -5.61 -2.87 -18.72
C ASP A 647 -4.27 -3.47 -18.23
N PRO A 648 -3.42 -4.02 -19.12
CA PRO A 648 -2.11 -4.59 -18.78
C PRO A 648 -1.16 -3.61 -18.06
N ARG A 649 -1.41 -2.30 -18.13
CA ARG A 649 -0.63 -1.27 -17.44
C ARG A 649 -0.86 -1.25 -15.92
N GLN A 650 -1.97 -1.82 -15.44
CA GLN A 650 -2.34 -1.87 -14.03
C GLN A 650 -1.90 -3.12 -13.29
N TYR A 651 -0.98 -3.92 -13.86
CA TYR A 651 -0.58 -5.19 -13.26
C TYR A 651 -0.08 -5.10 -11.80
N SER A 652 0.44 -3.94 -11.39
CA SER A 652 0.87 -3.67 -10.01
C SER A 652 -0.28 -3.36 -9.03
N TYR A 653 -1.47 -3.00 -9.53
CA TYR A 653 -2.63 -2.54 -8.76
C TYR A 653 -3.79 -3.53 -8.75
N TRP A 654 -3.88 -4.45 -9.71
CA TRP A 654 -4.95 -5.45 -9.79
C TRP A 654 -5.25 -6.20 -8.48
N ALA A 655 -4.25 -6.49 -7.66
CA ALA A 655 -4.47 -7.11 -6.35
C ALA A 655 -5.31 -6.23 -5.42
N ALA A 656 -4.98 -4.93 -5.34
CA ALA A 656 -5.73 -3.95 -4.55
C ALA A 656 -7.11 -3.66 -5.16
N ASP A 657 -7.20 -3.64 -6.50
CA ASP A 657 -8.48 -3.43 -7.20
C ASP A 657 -9.44 -4.63 -6.95
N ILE A 658 -8.92 -5.87 -6.95
CA ILE A 658 -9.69 -7.06 -6.57
C ILE A 658 -10.04 -7.05 -5.08
N ASP A 659 -9.14 -6.63 -4.19
CA ASP A 659 -9.45 -6.49 -2.76
C ASP A 659 -10.59 -5.49 -2.52
N SER A 660 -10.63 -4.35 -3.24
CA SER A 660 -11.75 -3.40 -3.20
C SER A 660 -13.06 -3.98 -3.77
N LEU A 661 -13.01 -4.78 -4.85
CA LEU A 661 -14.19 -5.48 -5.36
C LEU A 661 -14.71 -6.52 -4.36
N ARG A 662 -13.82 -7.32 -3.75
CA ARG A 662 -14.18 -8.29 -2.71
C ARG A 662 -14.76 -7.61 -1.47
N LEU A 663 -14.22 -6.45 -1.08
CA LEU A 663 -14.78 -5.63 0.00
C LEU A 663 -16.19 -5.15 -0.34
N ALA A 664 -16.43 -4.67 -1.56
CA ALA A 664 -17.77 -4.28 -2.01
C ALA A 664 -18.81 -5.42 -1.87
N LEU A 665 -18.43 -6.67 -2.16
CA LEU A 665 -19.29 -7.84 -1.97
C LEU A 665 -19.69 -8.07 -0.50
N THR A 666 -18.94 -7.57 0.50
CA THR A 666 -19.26 -7.75 1.93
C THR A 666 -19.93 -6.54 2.60
N ARG A 667 -20.03 -5.41 1.90
CA ARG A 667 -20.71 -4.19 2.40
C ARG A 667 -22.22 -4.37 2.54
N SER A 668 -22.88 -4.93 1.53
CA SER A 668 -24.31 -5.26 1.56
C SER A 668 -24.72 -6.17 0.39
N THR A 669 -25.89 -6.79 0.49
CA THR A 669 -26.49 -7.56 -0.62
C THR A 669 -26.86 -6.71 -1.83
N ASP A 670 -27.25 -5.44 -1.62
CA ASP A 670 -27.49 -4.48 -2.70
C ASP A 670 -26.19 -4.12 -3.43
N THR A 671 -25.12 -3.83 -2.68
CA THR A 671 -23.78 -3.56 -3.22
C THR A 671 -23.26 -4.75 -4.02
N ALA A 672 -23.36 -5.98 -3.49
CA ALA A 672 -22.99 -7.19 -4.22
C ALA A 672 -23.81 -7.38 -5.51
N GLY A 673 -25.11 -7.10 -5.46
CA GLY A 673 -25.99 -7.09 -6.62
C GLY A 673 -25.58 -6.06 -7.68
N ARG A 674 -25.13 -4.86 -7.29
CA ARG A 674 -24.59 -3.84 -8.20
C ARG A 674 -23.30 -4.30 -8.88
N VAL A 675 -22.36 -4.90 -8.13
CA VAL A 675 -21.13 -5.47 -8.73
C VAL A 675 -21.48 -6.50 -9.80
N PHE A 676 -22.44 -7.40 -9.52
CA PHE A 676 -22.87 -8.40 -10.49
C PHE A 676 -23.61 -7.77 -11.69
N ALA A 677 -24.46 -6.77 -11.47
CA ALA A 677 -25.16 -6.07 -12.55
C ALA A 677 -24.17 -5.32 -13.47
N THR A 678 -23.16 -4.66 -12.91
CA THR A 678 -22.09 -4.01 -13.71
C THR A 678 -21.29 -5.05 -14.50
N LEU A 679 -20.96 -6.20 -13.91
CA LEU A 679 -20.33 -7.31 -14.62
C LEU A 679 -21.19 -7.83 -15.78
N GLN A 680 -22.52 -7.99 -15.60
CA GLN A 680 -23.43 -8.38 -16.68
C GLN A 680 -23.45 -7.34 -17.82
N ASN A 681 -23.52 -6.05 -17.47
CA ASN A 681 -23.55 -4.96 -18.45
C ASN A 681 -22.23 -4.86 -19.24
N GLN A 682 -21.08 -5.05 -18.59
CA GLN A 682 -19.76 -4.88 -19.21
C GLN A 682 -19.18 -6.15 -19.83
N ARG A 683 -19.56 -7.34 -19.36
CA ARG A 683 -18.95 -8.66 -19.67
C ARG A 683 -20.00 -9.78 -19.68
N PRO A 684 -21.09 -9.70 -20.46
CA PRO A 684 -22.21 -10.63 -20.36
C PRO A 684 -21.83 -12.11 -20.46
N GLU A 685 -20.83 -12.46 -21.28
CA GLU A 685 -20.36 -13.84 -21.45
C GLU A 685 -19.60 -14.39 -20.23
N ASN A 686 -18.87 -13.53 -19.50
CA ASN A 686 -18.00 -13.92 -18.39
C ASN A 686 -18.50 -13.45 -17.01
N ALA A 687 -19.60 -12.71 -16.93
CA ALA A 687 -20.08 -12.08 -15.70
C ALA A 687 -20.25 -13.05 -14.53
N LYS A 688 -20.91 -14.20 -14.75
CA LYS A 688 -21.09 -15.23 -13.72
C LYS A 688 -19.75 -15.89 -13.32
N LEU A 689 -18.87 -16.15 -14.29
CA LEU A 689 -17.55 -16.74 -14.02
C LEU A 689 -16.68 -15.80 -13.16
N VAL A 690 -16.60 -14.51 -13.52
CA VAL A 690 -15.82 -13.52 -12.75
C VAL A 690 -16.41 -13.33 -11.36
N TYR A 691 -17.75 -13.26 -11.24
CA TYR A 691 -18.42 -13.13 -9.95
C TYR A 691 -18.20 -14.36 -9.04
N GLU A 692 -18.30 -15.59 -9.57
CA GLU A 692 -17.96 -16.84 -8.84
C GLU A 692 -16.50 -16.82 -8.33
N MET A 693 -15.55 -16.35 -9.14
CA MET A 693 -14.14 -16.25 -8.74
C MET A 693 -13.89 -15.15 -7.66
N LEU A 694 -14.65 -14.05 -7.71
CA LEU A 694 -14.61 -12.99 -6.70
C LEU A 694 -15.26 -13.40 -5.37
N LEU A 695 -16.21 -14.33 -5.36
CA LEU A 695 -16.69 -14.95 -4.12
C LEU A 695 -15.59 -15.85 -3.52
N GLY A 696 -15.08 -16.79 -4.32
CA GLY A 696 -14.07 -17.77 -3.91
C GLY A 696 -14.69 -19.12 -3.52
N ALA A 697 -13.92 -20.19 -3.69
CA ALA A 697 -14.41 -21.56 -3.64
C ALA A 697 -13.99 -22.31 -2.36
N SER A 698 -14.92 -23.08 -1.80
CA SER A 698 -14.63 -24.03 -0.70
C SER A 698 -13.90 -25.27 -1.24
N ASP A 699 -13.34 -26.10 -0.36
CA ASP A 699 -12.63 -27.32 -0.79
C ASP A 699 -13.57 -28.35 -1.46
N GLU A 700 -14.85 -28.40 -1.07
CA GLU A 700 -15.88 -29.19 -1.75
C GLU A 700 -16.16 -28.65 -3.16
N GLN A 701 -16.19 -27.34 -3.34
CA GLN A 701 -16.33 -26.74 -4.67
C GLN A 701 -15.10 -26.95 -5.54
N LEU A 702 -13.90 -26.84 -4.97
CA LEU A 702 -12.64 -27.07 -5.69
C LEU A 702 -12.57 -28.50 -6.21
N THR A 703 -12.91 -29.49 -5.37
CA THR A 703 -12.96 -30.92 -5.74
C THR A 703 -14.12 -31.27 -6.67
N SER A 704 -15.24 -30.53 -6.64
CA SER A 704 -16.38 -30.71 -7.57
C SER A 704 -16.30 -29.89 -8.86
N GLY A 705 -15.14 -29.31 -9.18
CA GLY A 705 -14.83 -28.74 -10.51
C GLY A 705 -14.53 -27.24 -10.54
N ALA A 706 -14.63 -26.51 -9.42
CA ALA A 706 -14.22 -25.10 -9.39
C ALA A 706 -12.71 -24.94 -9.63
N ALA A 707 -11.88 -25.91 -9.21
CA ALA A 707 -10.45 -25.90 -9.52
C ALA A 707 -10.19 -26.02 -11.03
N GLU A 708 -10.97 -26.84 -11.76
CA GLU A 708 -10.88 -26.95 -13.21
C GLU A 708 -11.33 -25.65 -13.90
N LYS A 709 -12.46 -25.05 -13.47
CA LYS A 709 -12.91 -23.73 -13.94
C LYS A 709 -11.80 -22.67 -13.79
N LEU A 710 -11.15 -22.60 -12.63
CA LEU A 710 -10.09 -21.64 -12.35
C LEU A 710 -8.87 -21.83 -13.26
N VAL A 711 -8.39 -23.07 -13.43
CA VAL A 711 -7.25 -23.35 -14.32
C VAL A 711 -7.60 -23.07 -15.79
N LYS A 712 -8.83 -23.40 -16.22
CA LYS A 712 -9.33 -23.08 -17.56
C LYS A 712 -9.49 -21.57 -17.79
N ALA A 713 -9.85 -20.79 -16.76
CA ALA A 713 -9.97 -19.33 -16.86
C ALA A 713 -8.61 -18.65 -17.12
N LEU A 714 -7.48 -19.27 -16.73
CA LEU A 714 -6.13 -18.83 -17.12
C LEU A 714 -5.85 -18.95 -18.64
N GLU A 715 -6.71 -19.62 -19.41
CA GLU A 715 -6.61 -19.79 -20.86
C GLU A 715 -7.52 -18.82 -21.64
N SER A 716 -8.26 -17.95 -20.95
CA SER A 716 -9.15 -16.95 -21.60
C SER A 716 -8.39 -15.98 -22.51
N SER A 717 -9.04 -15.49 -23.56
CA SER A 717 -8.56 -14.33 -24.33
C SER A 717 -8.53 -13.06 -23.48
N ASP A 718 -9.43 -12.96 -22.51
CA ASP A 718 -9.72 -11.73 -21.79
C ASP A 718 -8.74 -11.55 -20.62
N ASN A 719 -8.25 -10.33 -20.41
CA ASN A 719 -7.22 -10.10 -19.41
C ASN A 719 -7.81 -10.13 -18.00
N ASP A 720 -8.96 -9.50 -17.79
CA ASP A 720 -9.66 -9.47 -16.51
C ASP A 720 -10.01 -10.88 -15.97
N VAL A 721 -10.51 -11.78 -16.82
CA VAL A 721 -10.76 -13.19 -16.46
C VAL A 721 -9.48 -13.88 -15.98
N ARG A 722 -8.36 -13.71 -16.69
CA ARG A 722 -7.06 -14.30 -16.31
C ARG A 722 -6.48 -13.68 -15.02
N VAL A 723 -6.73 -12.39 -14.81
CA VAL A 723 -6.31 -11.64 -13.61
C VAL A 723 -7.05 -12.12 -12.37
N VAL A 724 -8.38 -12.20 -12.41
CA VAL A 724 -9.18 -12.66 -11.28
C VAL A 724 -8.93 -14.16 -11.01
N ALA A 725 -8.83 -15.00 -12.05
CA ALA A 725 -8.51 -16.41 -11.89
C ALA A 725 -7.15 -16.65 -11.19
N LEU A 726 -6.12 -15.88 -11.56
CA LEU A 726 -4.82 -15.95 -10.90
C LEU A 726 -4.91 -15.52 -9.44
N ASP A 727 -5.66 -14.46 -9.12
CA ASP A 727 -5.81 -14.00 -7.74
C ASP A 727 -6.55 -15.02 -6.86
N SER A 728 -7.63 -15.61 -7.35
CA SER A 728 -8.33 -16.70 -6.66
C SER A 728 -7.38 -17.89 -6.40
N LEU A 729 -6.64 -18.34 -7.41
CA LEU A 729 -5.64 -19.41 -7.27
C LEU A 729 -4.50 -19.06 -6.29
N ARG A 730 -4.07 -17.79 -6.27
CA ARG A 730 -3.08 -17.25 -5.33
C ARG A 730 -3.61 -17.30 -3.89
N ARG A 731 -4.87 -16.93 -3.64
CA ARG A 731 -5.49 -16.99 -2.31
C ARG A 731 -5.67 -18.42 -1.82
N ILE A 732 -6.14 -19.32 -2.69
CA ILE A 732 -6.37 -20.74 -2.38
C ILE A 732 -5.04 -21.44 -2.03
N THR A 733 -4.03 -21.33 -2.90
CA THR A 733 -2.81 -22.16 -2.81
C THR A 733 -1.58 -21.45 -2.23
N GLY A 734 -1.57 -20.12 -2.19
CA GLY A 734 -0.39 -19.29 -1.92
C GLY A 734 0.59 -19.19 -3.10
N LEU A 735 0.20 -19.60 -4.33
CA LEU A 735 1.10 -19.73 -5.47
C LEU A 735 0.65 -18.91 -6.69
N MET A 736 1.62 -18.38 -7.45
CA MET A 736 1.37 -17.69 -8.74
C MET A 736 2.02 -18.40 -9.95
N LEU A 737 2.92 -19.36 -9.70
CA LEU A 737 3.62 -20.18 -10.71
C LEU A 737 4.28 -19.41 -11.87
N MET A 738 4.73 -18.17 -11.63
CA MET A 738 5.28 -17.26 -12.66
C MET A 738 4.31 -16.95 -13.80
N TYR A 739 3.00 -17.14 -13.59
CA TYR A 739 1.97 -16.73 -14.52
C TYR A 739 1.86 -15.20 -14.54
N ARG A 740 1.73 -14.61 -15.74
CA ARG A 740 1.73 -13.16 -15.98
C ARG A 740 0.55 -12.77 -16.87
N PRO A 741 -0.60 -12.34 -16.30
CA PRO A 741 -1.79 -12.02 -17.08
C PRO A 741 -1.53 -10.91 -18.11
N GLU A 742 -0.67 -9.95 -17.78
CA GLU A 742 -0.32 -8.81 -18.64
C GLU A 742 0.48 -9.20 -19.90
N LYS A 743 0.87 -10.49 -20.04
CA LYS A 743 1.51 -11.04 -21.23
C LYS A 743 0.51 -11.83 -22.10
N PRO A 744 0.74 -11.88 -23.43
CA PRO A 744 -0.03 -12.73 -24.33
C PRO A 744 -0.06 -14.19 -23.86
N LEU A 745 -1.17 -14.90 -24.09
CA LEU A 745 -1.40 -16.25 -23.61
C LEU A 745 -0.25 -17.23 -23.94
N ALA A 746 0.32 -17.13 -25.14
CA ALA A 746 1.46 -17.95 -25.58
C ALA A 746 2.73 -17.82 -24.70
N SER A 747 2.87 -16.73 -23.93
CA SER A 747 3.96 -16.55 -22.96
C SER A 747 3.72 -17.27 -21.63
N ASN A 748 2.50 -17.77 -21.39
CA ASN A 748 2.07 -18.39 -20.13
C ASN A 748 1.90 -19.91 -20.21
N THR A 749 2.10 -20.54 -21.37
CA THR A 749 1.89 -21.98 -21.62
C THR A 749 2.55 -22.88 -20.57
N THR A 750 3.79 -22.61 -20.18
CA THR A 750 4.51 -23.37 -19.14
C THR A 750 3.90 -23.18 -17.75
N SER A 751 3.40 -22.00 -17.43
CA SER A 751 2.75 -21.71 -16.14
C SER A 751 1.37 -22.35 -16.06
N ILE A 752 0.61 -22.36 -17.17
CA ILE A 752 -0.68 -23.06 -17.29
C ILE A 752 -0.47 -24.57 -17.15
N GLN A 753 0.57 -25.12 -17.78
CA GLN A 753 0.88 -26.55 -17.64
C GLN A 753 1.18 -26.95 -16.19
N LYS A 754 1.91 -26.12 -15.42
CA LYS A 754 2.13 -26.33 -13.98
C LYS A 754 0.85 -26.22 -13.15
N TRP A 755 -0.10 -25.39 -13.56
CA TRP A 755 -1.43 -25.33 -12.93
C TRP A 755 -2.27 -26.58 -13.23
N ARG A 756 -2.23 -27.09 -14.46
CA ARG A 756 -2.87 -28.36 -14.85
C ARG A 756 -2.25 -29.57 -14.13
N GLU A 757 -0.94 -29.58 -13.90
CA GLU A 757 -0.27 -30.58 -13.06
C GLU A 757 -0.80 -30.54 -11.62
N LYS A 758 -0.89 -29.35 -11.01
CA LYS A 758 -1.50 -29.21 -9.67
C LYS A 758 -2.96 -29.61 -9.59
N LEU A 759 -3.75 -29.33 -10.64
CA LEU A 759 -5.13 -29.78 -10.74
C LEU A 759 -5.20 -31.31 -10.75
N LYS A 760 -4.40 -31.96 -11.60
CA LYS A 760 -4.31 -33.42 -11.71
C LYS A 760 -3.88 -34.08 -10.39
N ASP A 761 -2.96 -33.46 -9.67
CA ASP A 761 -2.44 -33.96 -8.39
C ASP A 761 -3.34 -33.60 -7.19
N ASN A 762 -4.51 -32.97 -7.42
CA ASN A 762 -5.43 -32.46 -6.39
C ASN A 762 -4.78 -31.49 -5.37
N LEU A 763 -3.81 -30.69 -5.83
CA LEU A 763 -3.05 -29.72 -5.03
C LEU A 763 -3.62 -28.28 -5.11
N ILE A 764 -4.84 -28.12 -5.62
CA ILE A 764 -5.59 -26.85 -5.62
C ILE A 764 -6.66 -26.94 -4.53
N THR A 765 -6.22 -26.78 -3.29
CA THR A 765 -7.04 -26.77 -2.07
C THR A 765 -6.68 -25.55 -1.23
N ASN A 766 -7.55 -25.12 -0.32
CA ASN A 766 -7.32 -23.99 0.57
C ASN A 766 -6.21 -24.33 1.58
N ARG A 767 -4.96 -23.97 1.24
CA ARG A 767 -3.77 -24.34 2.02
C ARG A 767 -3.79 -23.75 3.44
N ILE A 768 -4.41 -22.60 3.58
CA ILE A 768 -4.77 -21.98 4.86
C ILE A 768 -6.30 -21.88 4.83
N PRO A 769 -7.03 -22.50 5.77
CA PRO A 769 -8.48 -22.37 5.84
C PRO A 769 -8.86 -20.88 5.96
N PRO A 770 -9.76 -20.36 5.09
CA PRO A 770 -10.18 -18.96 5.18
C PRO A 770 -10.79 -18.66 6.54
N SER A 771 -10.16 -17.74 7.28
CA SER A 771 -10.52 -17.39 8.65
C SER A 771 -11.22 -16.03 8.71
N PRO A 772 -12.29 -15.87 9.52
CA PRO A 772 -12.85 -14.56 9.84
C PRO A 772 -11.96 -13.74 10.79
N LEU A 773 -11.04 -14.39 11.51
CA LEU A 773 -10.19 -13.78 12.54
C LEU A 773 -8.91 -13.18 11.92
N ASN A 774 -8.53 -12.01 12.41
CA ASN A 774 -7.27 -11.35 12.08
C ASN A 774 -6.06 -12.11 12.64
N GLU A 775 -4.97 -12.19 11.87
CA GLU A 775 -3.68 -12.72 12.33
C GLU A 775 -2.92 -11.66 13.16
N TYR A 776 -3.24 -11.57 14.44
CA TYR A 776 -2.48 -10.75 15.38
C TYR A 776 -1.13 -11.37 15.72
N LYS A 777 -0.08 -10.54 15.72
CA LYS A 777 1.26 -10.97 16.17
C LYS A 777 1.32 -10.94 17.71
N PRO A 778 1.78 -11.99 18.38
CA PRO A 778 1.98 -11.96 19.83
C PRO A 778 3.03 -10.90 20.20
N LEU A 779 2.79 -10.20 21.31
CA LEU A 779 3.80 -9.32 21.90
C LEU A 779 5.00 -10.19 22.30
N THR A 780 6.19 -9.83 21.81
CA THR A 780 7.43 -10.51 22.22
C THR A 780 7.78 -10.03 23.63
N PRO A 781 8.05 -10.94 24.59
CA PRO A 781 8.40 -10.57 25.97
C PRO A 781 9.77 -9.91 26.10
#